data_AF-A0A2G6HV68-F1
#
_entry.id   AF-A0A2G6HV68-F1
#
_cell.length_a   1.000
_cell.length_b   1.000
_cell.length_c   1.000
_cell.angle_alpha   90.00
_cell.angle_beta   90.00
_cell.angle_gamma   90.00
#
_symmetry.space_group_name_H-M   'P 1'
#
loop_
_entity.id
_entity.type
_entity.pdbx_description
1 polymer ?
#
loop_
_entity_poly.entity_id
_entity_poly.type
_entity_poly.pdbx_seq_one_letter_code
_entity_poly.pdbx_strand_id
1 'polypeptide(L)'
;MFFATHINSNLKEVQLRLFQIPFILLLTTLAGFSENKSDEIPELVKRLTSENQIERAVTLTELYEKSHYSEHTLQAVHAIEKEFKHMKNQELKAEAGTVLIEFYRQLGALEKIPPIIQELGFISGWQVLGPLKSDHHVSEQWLLDKGPLKAEGLNREVQETAVPAYGGQEFFTRGAGHFGYYNANLALFPNQLVSAVFRSWFYSDGKTPIRLGLGWHHRLQVWINKSPIFKGKVDQIPHVDQKVVFFKIKKGWHQISLRTESSSDDMLLGFYARLTNVNGQPVQSTMVRKSRRSKKPSILNSNDFETPLIEMAGKQGPKQLAGIMLQKEITQLEHTPKNLLKEAFQQQPDKWTTEKLLQLDENPNKRWAYLSKYLETHPEDAWALSELGRISLSQARFWEARQYAQRALKTDPEYWQAVLLECNTLSHMNLYGEALRKTEELHQKMGDIPWILMDLCDLYDQMGLDTKMDHTLNKIRSVRHSSDKFNERRIQYLIKKEQTEKLNAFFRELVREKPDNLSILIKYAHFLKANGEPVKAENLLREKVELFPENPYLLKELGQVQLALQNKPAALENFRNVMTIDPQNPEIEKLIQLYESEDDAFYAKYRQTAQEITIGSKDGVRVNLHNTVKKISSSGQSSVYYQIIYEIAEEQGIKELAGHSFSYAPLRQRAEIIKAEVIRENETILLSHFNRARLSNPSYRMYYDLVAYQIPFPNLQVGDRIYLEYRVDDIGPKNIYGSYFGDLVYFKDNYPTQKLSYTLILPKDLKFNYRIENMEPVLKQTISEGNAIYEWELNEISIIETEPMMPAPETQLPYLSYSSFESWHDMAEWYHQLIDEQLKLDPETVQIVRSLVDGVQDQREIVKRIHEFVITHTRYVALEFGIHGYKPYQVNQVCSRQFGDCKDKASLLVAMLREAGVEASIAIVRTSDRGQIAREPANLSYFNHAIAYVPKFELFLDGTAEYSGIDELPEMDQGAEALVVDREGQGQLMTIPVSRADSNQQTRQMHIRINRSGQSELSGKLFFSGVHAPFMRRYMEGEGNVDERISQLLTYQIPGFKLKKADILSRELNQPIECSFDGEVQQLLVEKTDGSYALPLGLIAPEYLPLLAPTAERDFPLLIGIPESNQTQILLQCHGREIIKIPENLVITAYDINLTIEFELKSPHELLIHYQLTFPKRQVRIADYEAFRSNLSLHDKKIKQELILK
;
A
#
# COMPACT_ATOMS: atom_id res chain seq x y z
N MET A 1 0.65 -5.18 -12.69
CA MET A 1 0.53 -5.88 -11.40
C MET A 1 -0.21 -4.98 -10.43
N PHE A 2 -1.32 -5.40 -9.82
CA PHE A 2 -1.91 -4.72 -8.65
C PHE A 2 -2.77 -5.69 -7.81
N PHE A 3 -2.05 -6.53 -7.05
CA PHE A 3 -2.61 -7.51 -6.11
C PHE A 3 -1.70 -7.64 -4.87
N ALA A 4 -1.24 -6.51 -4.33
CA ALA A 4 -0.46 -6.44 -3.10
C ALA A 4 -0.53 -5.04 -2.48
N THR A 5 -1.33 -4.86 -1.42
CA THR A 5 -1.03 -4.08 -0.19
C THR A 5 -2.24 -4.13 0.76
N HIS A 6 -2.39 -5.24 1.47
CA HIS A 6 -3.11 -5.29 2.74
C HIS A 6 -2.28 -6.08 3.78
N ILE A 7 -1.00 -5.73 3.85
CA ILE A 7 -0.03 -6.19 4.85
C ILE A 7 0.82 -4.98 5.24
N ASN A 8 0.30 -4.10 6.11
CA ASN A 8 1.18 -3.21 6.89
C ASN A 8 0.58 -2.74 8.23
N SER A 9 0.11 -3.69 9.03
CA SER A 9 -0.10 -3.51 10.48
C SER A 9 0.95 -4.28 11.32
N ASN A 10 1.85 -5.02 10.66
CA ASN A 10 2.74 -5.99 11.31
C ASN A 10 4.21 -5.52 11.36
N LEU A 11 4.45 -4.21 11.47
CA LEU A 11 5.77 -3.63 11.81
C LEU A 11 6.22 -3.91 13.26
N LYS A 12 5.67 -4.94 13.90
CA LYS A 12 6.19 -5.63 15.09
C LYS A 12 6.63 -7.09 14.84
N GLU A 13 6.38 -7.68 13.67
CA GLU A 13 6.78 -9.07 13.34
C GLU A 13 8.22 -9.20 12.77
N VAL A 14 9.15 -8.33 13.18
CA VAL A 14 10.58 -8.46 12.86
C VAL A 14 11.41 -8.94 14.06
N GLN A 15 10.90 -8.82 15.29
CA GLN A 15 11.54 -9.35 16.49
C GLN A 15 11.31 -10.87 16.65
N LEU A 16 11.89 -11.66 15.74
CA LEU A 16 12.12 -13.10 15.97
C LEU A 16 13.33 -13.65 15.18
N ARG A 17 14.43 -12.87 15.16
CA ARG A 17 15.74 -13.25 14.58
C ARG A 17 16.81 -13.62 15.63
N LEU A 18 16.41 -14.15 16.79
CA LEU A 18 17.34 -14.53 17.88
C LEU A 18 17.21 -15.99 18.35
N PHE A 19 17.41 -16.94 17.42
CA PHE A 19 17.62 -18.36 17.76
C PHE A 19 18.58 -19.06 16.78
N GLN A 20 19.86 -18.68 16.80
CA GLN A 20 20.98 -19.50 16.32
C GLN A 20 22.33 -18.93 16.83
N ILE A 21 23.41 -19.71 16.71
CA ILE A 21 24.77 -19.44 17.23
C ILE A 21 24.86 -19.51 18.77
N PRO A 22 25.05 -20.73 19.31
CA PRO A 22 26.23 -20.97 20.16
C PRO A 22 27.28 -21.90 19.51
N PHE A 23 26.99 -22.45 18.33
CA PHE A 23 27.56 -23.74 17.92
C PHE A 23 28.96 -23.70 17.27
N ILE A 24 29.38 -22.57 16.68
CA ILE A 24 30.58 -22.50 15.80
C ILE A 24 31.90 -22.32 16.58
N LEU A 25 31.86 -21.80 17.80
CA LEU A 25 33.04 -21.28 18.50
C LEU A 25 33.92 -22.34 19.21
N LEU A 26 33.47 -23.59 19.29
CA LEU A 26 34.24 -24.68 19.92
C LEU A 26 35.30 -25.32 18.99
N LEU A 27 35.21 -25.09 17.67
CA LEU A 27 35.98 -25.83 16.65
C LEU A 27 37.07 -25.01 15.95
N THR A 28 36.99 -23.68 15.96
CA THR A 28 37.88 -22.77 15.18
C THR A 28 39.27 -22.56 15.79
N THR A 29 39.56 -23.21 16.91
CA THR A 29 40.62 -22.83 17.84
C THR A 29 41.81 -23.80 17.92
N LEU A 30 41.91 -24.72 16.94
CA LEU A 30 42.67 -25.98 17.06
C LEU A 30 43.36 -26.42 15.73
N ALA A 31 43.86 -25.49 14.90
CA ALA A 31 44.09 -25.78 13.47
C ALA A 31 45.29 -25.08 12.72
N GLY A 32 46.43 -24.73 13.34
CA GLY A 32 47.44 -23.81 12.74
C GLY A 32 48.70 -24.35 11.99
N PHE A 33 49.47 -25.33 12.49
CA PHE A 33 50.70 -25.91 11.87
C PHE A 33 50.57 -27.41 11.46
N SER A 34 51.13 -27.97 10.38
CA SER A 34 52.07 -27.47 9.33
C SER A 34 51.78 -28.09 7.93
N GLU A 35 52.73 -28.70 7.22
CA GLU A 35 52.58 -29.15 5.81
C GLU A 35 53.06 -30.61 5.55
N ASN A 36 52.54 -31.23 4.48
CA ASN A 36 53.13 -32.32 3.67
C ASN A 36 53.65 -33.63 4.34
N LYS A 37 52.79 -34.68 4.36
CA LYS A 37 53.01 -36.05 3.79
C LYS A 37 51.89 -37.03 4.24
N SER A 38 51.65 -38.11 3.49
CA SER A 38 50.35 -38.80 3.46
C SER A 38 50.24 -40.20 4.11
N ASP A 39 51.33 -40.94 4.35
CA ASP A 39 51.25 -42.42 4.29
C ASP A 39 51.25 -43.19 5.65
N GLU A 40 51.24 -42.54 6.82
CA GLU A 40 51.30 -43.21 8.15
C GLU A 40 50.01 -43.14 8.99
N ILE A 41 48.88 -42.83 8.36
CA ILE A 41 47.61 -42.46 9.03
C ILE A 41 47.08 -43.47 10.09
N PRO A 42 47.01 -44.81 9.84
CA PRO A 42 46.32 -45.72 10.76
C PRO A 42 46.99 -45.90 12.13
N GLU A 43 48.32 -45.89 12.19
CA GLU A 43 49.06 -46.08 13.45
C GLU A 43 49.18 -44.75 14.22
N LEU A 44 49.14 -43.62 13.51
CA LEU A 44 49.01 -42.28 14.08
C LEU A 44 47.69 -42.14 14.87
N VAL A 45 46.56 -42.54 14.28
CA VAL A 45 45.23 -42.53 14.95
C VAL A 45 45.24 -43.32 16.27
N LYS A 46 46.04 -44.38 16.37
CA LYS A 46 46.13 -45.20 17.59
C LYS A 46 46.99 -44.56 18.68
N ARG A 47 47.92 -43.66 18.34
CA ARG A 47 48.69 -42.84 19.30
C ARG A 47 47.96 -41.57 19.73
N LEU A 48 47.12 -40.99 18.87
CA LEU A 48 46.43 -39.72 19.10
C LEU A 48 45.22 -39.77 20.06
N THR A 49 44.98 -40.89 20.74
CA THR A 49 43.90 -41.01 21.75
C THR A 49 44.36 -40.73 23.19
N SER A 50 45.62 -40.31 23.38
CA SER A 50 46.18 -39.90 24.66
C SER A 50 46.91 -38.56 24.57
N GLU A 51 46.48 -37.63 25.44
CA GLU A 51 47.05 -36.29 25.73
C GLU A 51 46.83 -35.17 24.70
N ASN A 52 46.81 -33.93 25.21
CA ASN A 52 46.41 -32.72 24.47
C ASN A 52 47.54 -32.17 23.59
N GLN A 53 47.29 -32.00 22.29
CA GLN A 53 47.04 -30.70 21.63
C GLN A 53 46.78 -30.92 20.13
N ILE A 54 46.16 -29.96 19.44
CA ILE A 54 45.61 -30.15 18.09
C ILE A 54 45.94 -28.99 17.17
N GLU A 55 46.62 -29.31 16.06
CA GLU A 55 46.83 -28.55 14.81
C GLU A 55 47.16 -29.58 13.69
N ARG A 56 46.94 -29.41 12.38
CA ARG A 56 46.30 -28.36 11.55
C ARG A 56 45.25 -29.00 10.64
N ALA A 57 44.22 -28.24 10.30
CA ALA A 57 43.54 -28.36 9.00
C ALA A 57 43.05 -26.97 8.56
N VAL A 58 43.44 -26.51 7.37
CA VAL A 58 43.09 -25.17 6.84
C VAL A 58 42.32 -25.31 5.52
N THR A 59 41.46 -24.33 5.24
CA THR A 59 40.62 -24.14 4.03
C THR A 59 39.36 -25.00 3.92
N LEU A 60 38.35 -24.47 3.19
CA LEU A 60 37.10 -25.12 2.75
C LEU A 60 35.94 -25.28 3.77
N THR A 61 35.89 -24.53 4.88
CA THR A 61 34.77 -24.63 5.87
C THR A 61 33.95 -23.34 6.11
N GLU A 62 34.21 -22.26 5.35
CA GLU A 62 33.42 -21.00 5.43
C GLU A 62 32.13 -21.04 4.59
N LEU A 63 31.89 -22.16 3.91
CA LEU A 63 30.74 -22.40 3.01
C LEU A 63 29.43 -22.74 3.76
N TYR A 64 29.32 -22.43 5.07
CA TYR A 64 28.30 -23.02 5.94
C TYR A 64 27.51 -22.14 6.92
N GLU A 65 27.72 -20.82 6.98
CA GLU A 65 26.92 -19.95 7.87
C GLU A 65 25.51 -19.60 7.35
N LYS A 66 25.10 -20.05 6.15
CA LYS A 66 23.81 -19.70 5.52
C LYS A 66 23.05 -20.88 4.90
N SER A 67 23.33 -22.10 5.36
CA SER A 67 22.77 -23.34 4.80
C SER A 67 22.60 -24.42 5.88
N HIS A 68 21.69 -25.38 5.67
CA HIS A 68 21.50 -26.54 6.56
C HIS A 68 22.22 -27.77 5.99
N TYR A 69 23.20 -28.28 6.76
CA TYR A 69 23.94 -29.54 6.66
C TYR A 69 24.83 -29.85 5.44
N SER A 70 26.14 -29.56 5.59
CA SER A 70 27.20 -30.16 4.76
C SER A 70 27.53 -31.57 5.23
N GLU A 71 28.30 -32.30 4.44
CA GLU A 71 28.91 -33.56 4.87
C GLU A 71 29.73 -33.40 6.15
N HIS A 72 30.46 -32.30 6.33
CA HIS A 72 31.20 -32.03 7.57
C HIS A 72 30.29 -31.71 8.77
N THR A 73 29.16 -31.02 8.57
CA THR A 73 28.17 -30.85 9.64
C THR A 73 27.50 -32.19 9.99
N LEU A 74 27.24 -33.05 9.00
CA LEU A 74 26.74 -34.41 9.19
C LEU A 74 27.78 -35.29 9.92
N GLN A 75 29.06 -35.21 9.58
CA GLN A 75 30.16 -35.91 10.26
C GLN A 75 30.30 -35.41 11.71
N ALA A 76 30.29 -34.09 11.94
CA ALA A 76 30.36 -33.50 13.28
C ALA A 76 29.15 -33.87 14.14
N VAL A 77 27.94 -33.83 13.57
CA VAL A 77 26.72 -34.22 14.30
C VAL A 77 26.59 -35.73 14.47
N HIS A 78 27.12 -36.55 13.56
CA HIS A 78 27.23 -38.00 13.76
C HIS A 78 28.27 -38.34 14.84
N ALA A 79 29.38 -37.61 14.92
CA ALA A 79 30.34 -37.70 16.03
C ALA A 79 29.69 -37.27 17.36
N ILE A 80 28.91 -36.19 17.37
CA ILE A 80 28.11 -35.80 18.54
C ILE A 80 27.08 -36.87 18.89
N GLU A 81 26.30 -37.41 17.94
CA GLU A 81 25.31 -38.48 18.17
C GLU A 81 25.95 -39.75 18.77
N LYS A 82 27.13 -40.11 18.27
CA LYS A 82 27.94 -41.24 18.75
C LYS A 82 28.47 -41.02 20.17
N GLU A 83 29.06 -39.87 20.45
CA GLU A 83 29.68 -39.59 21.75
C GLU A 83 28.69 -39.05 22.80
N PHE A 84 27.50 -38.57 22.42
CA PHE A 84 26.50 -37.96 23.31
C PHE A 84 26.11 -38.84 24.51
N LYS A 85 26.04 -40.17 24.31
CA LYS A 85 25.79 -41.14 25.40
C LYS A 85 27.00 -41.37 26.30
N HIS A 86 28.21 -41.03 25.84
CA HIS A 86 29.49 -41.23 26.52
C HIS A 86 30.08 -39.93 27.13
N MET A 87 29.54 -38.76 26.78
CA MET A 87 29.92 -37.46 27.36
C MET A 87 29.79 -37.44 28.89
N LYS A 88 30.93 -37.21 29.57
CA LYS A 88 31.03 -37.17 31.04
C LYS A 88 30.66 -35.81 31.64
N ASN A 89 30.94 -34.70 30.95
CA ASN A 89 30.53 -33.36 31.38
C ASN A 89 29.04 -33.14 31.07
N GLN A 90 28.28 -32.67 32.07
CA GLN A 90 26.82 -32.60 32.00
C GLN A 90 26.24 -31.29 31.45
N GLU A 91 27.02 -30.20 31.43
CA GLU A 91 26.68 -29.00 30.65
C GLU A 91 26.92 -29.27 29.16
N LEU A 92 28.12 -29.77 28.80
CA LEU A 92 28.45 -30.07 27.41
C LEU A 92 27.49 -31.11 26.79
N LYS A 93 27.05 -32.10 27.57
CA LYS A 93 26.00 -33.04 27.14
C LYS A 93 24.64 -32.37 26.96
N ALA A 94 24.29 -31.35 27.76
CA ALA A 94 23.07 -30.57 27.59
C ALA A 94 23.09 -29.76 26.29
N GLU A 95 24.22 -29.07 26.04
CA GLU A 95 24.45 -28.26 24.85
C GLU A 95 24.40 -29.13 23.59
N ALA A 96 25.19 -30.22 23.58
CA ALA A 96 25.21 -31.20 22.50
C ALA A 96 23.85 -31.86 22.24
N GLY A 97 23.09 -32.17 23.30
CA GLY A 97 21.73 -32.70 23.16
C GLY A 97 20.74 -31.67 22.62
N THR A 98 20.88 -30.40 22.99
CA THR A 98 20.05 -29.30 22.46
C THR A 98 20.36 -29.06 20.98
N VAL A 99 21.64 -29.11 20.60
CA VAL A 99 22.08 -29.13 19.20
C VAL A 99 21.48 -30.31 18.42
N LEU A 100 21.52 -31.54 18.96
CA LEU A 100 20.92 -32.70 18.29
C LEU A 100 19.40 -32.54 18.13
N ILE A 101 18.70 -31.99 19.12
CA ILE A 101 17.26 -31.71 19.05
C ILE A 101 16.94 -30.68 17.96
N GLU A 102 17.71 -29.58 17.89
CA GLU A 102 17.57 -28.54 16.87
C GLU A 102 17.92 -29.05 15.47
N PHE A 103 18.96 -29.89 15.36
CA PHE A 103 19.37 -30.55 14.13
C PHE A 103 18.28 -31.46 13.57
N TYR A 104 17.73 -32.35 14.41
CA TYR A 104 16.65 -33.24 13.99
C TYR A 104 15.31 -32.51 13.80
N ARG A 105 15.10 -31.35 14.44
CA ARG A 105 14.00 -30.44 14.11
C ARG A 105 14.14 -29.89 12.69
N GLN A 106 15.32 -29.38 12.33
CA GLN A 106 15.59 -28.80 11.02
C GLN A 106 15.57 -29.84 9.88
N LEU A 107 16.02 -31.08 10.16
CA LEU A 107 15.92 -32.22 9.24
C LEU A 107 14.54 -32.91 9.21
N GLY A 108 13.58 -32.53 10.07
CA GLY A 108 12.28 -33.20 10.17
C GLY A 108 12.32 -34.64 10.72
N ALA A 109 13.46 -35.11 11.21
CA ALA A 109 13.69 -36.43 11.82
C ALA A 109 13.17 -36.48 13.27
N LEU A 110 11.90 -36.11 13.46
CA LEU A 110 11.29 -35.88 14.77
C LEU A 110 11.28 -37.15 15.65
N GLU A 111 11.33 -38.34 15.04
CA GLU A 111 11.44 -39.62 15.76
C GLU A 111 12.77 -39.78 16.54
N LYS A 112 13.84 -39.07 16.15
CA LYS A 112 15.11 -39.06 16.89
C LYS A 112 15.10 -38.15 18.12
N ILE A 113 14.15 -37.21 18.23
CA ILE A 113 14.11 -36.20 19.30
C ILE A 113 13.72 -36.77 20.68
N PRO A 114 12.66 -37.61 20.85
CA PRO A 114 12.27 -38.10 22.17
C PRO A 114 13.34 -38.90 22.92
N PRO A 115 14.15 -39.77 22.29
CA PRO A 115 15.29 -40.42 22.96
C PRO A 115 16.31 -39.43 23.54
N ILE A 116 16.56 -38.30 22.86
CA ILE A 116 17.51 -37.27 23.32
C ILE A 116 16.91 -36.50 24.50
N ILE A 117 15.63 -36.10 24.40
CA ILE A 117 14.91 -35.43 25.50
C ILE A 117 14.87 -36.31 26.76
N GLN A 118 14.72 -37.63 26.59
CA GLN A 118 14.77 -38.61 27.68
C GLN A 118 16.18 -38.76 28.26
N GLU A 119 17.22 -38.88 27.43
CA GLU A 119 18.63 -39.01 27.84
C GLU A 119 19.16 -37.75 28.55
N LEU A 120 18.60 -36.57 28.24
CA LEU A 120 18.86 -35.31 28.94
C LEU A 120 18.14 -35.16 30.29
N GLY A 121 17.12 -36.00 30.55
CA GLY A 121 16.34 -35.99 31.79
C GLY A 121 15.32 -34.84 31.91
N PHE A 122 14.81 -34.31 30.79
CA PHE A 122 13.73 -33.31 30.83
C PHE A 122 12.46 -33.89 31.48
N ILE A 123 11.76 -33.06 32.27
CA ILE A 123 10.52 -33.46 32.94
C ILE A 123 9.39 -33.55 31.90
N SER A 124 9.06 -34.78 31.51
CA SER A 124 8.20 -35.11 30.36
C SER A 124 6.68 -34.88 30.55
N GLY A 125 6.29 -34.04 31.51
CA GLY A 125 4.90 -33.72 31.77
C GLY A 125 4.70 -32.95 33.08
N TRP A 126 3.77 -31.99 33.03
CA TRP A 126 3.41 -31.10 34.12
C TRP A 126 1.90 -31.06 34.31
N GLN A 127 1.46 -30.97 35.56
CA GLN A 127 0.10 -30.54 35.88
C GLN A 127 0.10 -29.03 36.11
N VAL A 128 -0.77 -28.31 35.41
CA VAL A 128 -0.98 -26.86 35.58
C VAL A 128 -1.98 -26.65 36.73
N LEU A 129 -1.71 -25.73 37.65
CA LEU A 129 -2.57 -25.44 38.81
C LEU A 129 -3.48 -24.22 38.65
N GLY A 130 -3.22 -23.42 37.62
CA GLY A 130 -3.97 -22.23 37.26
C GLY A 130 -3.05 -21.03 36.97
N PRO A 131 -3.53 -20.04 36.20
CA PRO A 131 -2.94 -18.71 36.11
C PRO A 131 -3.29 -17.88 37.37
N LEU A 132 -2.45 -16.91 37.66
CA LEU A 132 -2.55 -15.93 38.75
C LEU A 132 -2.22 -14.55 38.16
N LYS A 133 -2.88 -13.49 38.62
CA LYS A 133 -2.48 -12.12 38.27
C LYS A 133 -1.06 -11.86 38.81
N SER A 134 -0.22 -11.17 38.03
CA SER A 134 1.23 -11.01 38.32
C SER A 134 1.54 -9.98 39.42
N ASP A 135 0.62 -9.04 39.64
CA ASP A 135 0.65 -7.95 40.61
C ASP A 135 0.41 -8.39 42.06
N HIS A 136 -0.37 -9.46 42.28
CA HIS A 136 -0.74 -9.89 43.62
C HIS A 136 0.26 -10.86 44.29
N HIS A 137 0.69 -10.51 45.50
CA HIS A 137 1.54 -11.32 46.37
C HIS A 137 0.77 -12.49 47.03
N VAL A 138 0.27 -13.43 46.23
CA VAL A 138 -0.26 -14.71 46.74
C VAL A 138 0.84 -15.41 47.55
N SER A 139 0.59 -15.62 48.85
CA SER A 139 1.64 -16.03 49.79
C SER A 139 2.28 -17.37 49.42
N GLU A 140 3.60 -17.46 49.60
CA GLU A 140 4.39 -18.67 49.25
C GLU A 140 3.90 -19.93 49.99
N GLN A 141 3.28 -19.76 51.16
CA GLN A 141 2.67 -20.84 51.94
C GLN A 141 1.39 -21.40 51.27
N TRP A 142 0.52 -20.51 50.76
CA TRP A 142 -0.82 -20.84 50.26
C TRP A 142 -0.77 -21.68 48.97
N LEU A 143 0.12 -21.28 48.04
CA LEU A 143 0.36 -21.97 46.76
C LEU A 143 0.77 -23.44 46.92
N LEU A 144 1.35 -23.79 48.07
CA LEU A 144 1.90 -25.11 48.34
C LEU A 144 0.90 -26.04 49.06
N ASP A 145 -0.21 -25.52 49.60
CA ASP A 145 -1.11 -26.27 50.49
C ASP A 145 -2.42 -26.74 49.83
N LYS A 146 -3.01 -25.97 48.91
CA LYS A 146 -4.40 -26.19 48.47
C LYS A 146 -4.61 -27.20 47.34
N GLY A 147 -3.66 -27.37 46.42
CA GLY A 147 -3.85 -28.17 45.20
C GLY A 147 -4.32 -27.31 44.02
N PRO A 148 -5.08 -27.85 43.04
CA PRO A 148 -5.67 -27.05 41.97
C PRO A 148 -6.79 -26.16 42.52
N LEU A 149 -7.03 -25.05 41.86
CA LEU A 149 -8.20 -24.20 42.13
C LEU A 149 -9.49 -24.99 41.89
N LYS A 150 -10.25 -25.26 42.96
CA LYS A 150 -11.68 -25.60 42.89
C LYS A 150 -12.47 -24.38 43.34
N ALA A 151 -13.59 -24.10 42.67
CA ALA A 151 -14.39 -22.90 42.93
C ALA A 151 -15.00 -22.87 44.36
N GLU A 152 -15.29 -24.04 44.93
CA GLU A 152 -15.88 -24.16 46.26
C GLU A 152 -14.85 -23.96 47.39
N GLY A 153 -15.05 -22.94 48.23
CA GLY A 153 -14.27 -22.74 49.47
C GLY A 153 -13.04 -21.83 49.37
N LEU A 154 -13.00 -20.91 48.38
CA LEU A 154 -12.02 -19.83 48.33
C LEU A 154 -12.43 -18.66 49.26
N ASN A 155 -11.45 -18.06 49.94
CA ASN A 155 -11.67 -16.85 50.74
C ASN A 155 -11.64 -15.59 49.84
N ARG A 156 -12.21 -14.48 50.32
CA ARG A 156 -12.45 -13.25 49.53
C ARG A 156 -11.19 -12.69 48.85
N GLU A 157 -10.06 -12.64 49.56
CA GLU A 157 -8.74 -12.23 49.02
C GLU A 157 -8.27 -13.07 47.81
N VAL A 158 -8.74 -14.32 47.68
CA VAL A 158 -8.40 -15.19 46.54
C VAL A 158 -9.36 -14.98 45.37
N GLN A 159 -10.63 -14.64 45.65
CA GLN A 159 -11.62 -14.37 44.60
C GLN A 159 -11.30 -13.10 43.81
N GLU A 160 -10.61 -12.13 44.42
CA GLU A 160 -10.19 -10.88 43.79
C GLU A 160 -8.87 -11.04 42.98
N THR A 161 -8.06 -12.05 43.29
CA THR A 161 -6.68 -12.21 42.81
C THR A 161 -6.44 -13.40 41.88
N ALA A 162 -7.32 -14.41 41.89
CA ALA A 162 -7.32 -15.48 40.91
C ALA A 162 -8.05 -15.06 39.63
N VAL A 163 -7.51 -15.43 38.47
CA VAL A 163 -8.32 -15.59 37.26
C VAL A 163 -9.11 -16.90 37.43
N PRO A 164 -10.43 -16.96 37.19
CA PRO A 164 -11.21 -18.17 37.42
C PRO A 164 -10.70 -19.37 36.60
N ALA A 165 -10.22 -20.42 37.27
CA ALA A 165 -9.67 -21.58 36.59
C ALA A 165 -10.77 -22.56 36.16
N TYR A 166 -11.20 -22.48 34.90
CA TYR A 166 -11.78 -23.54 34.06
C TYR A 166 -12.45 -24.71 34.82
N GLY A 167 -13.62 -24.46 35.40
CA GLY A 167 -14.50 -25.50 35.97
C GLY A 167 -13.89 -26.39 37.08
N GLY A 168 -12.72 -26.05 37.63
CA GLY A 168 -12.05 -26.84 38.67
C GLY A 168 -11.45 -28.19 38.22
N GLN A 169 -11.10 -28.34 36.93
CA GLN A 169 -10.42 -29.55 36.42
C GLN A 169 -8.88 -29.47 36.50
N GLU A 170 -8.21 -30.62 36.59
CA GLU A 170 -6.74 -30.71 36.50
C GLU A 170 -6.32 -30.89 35.03
N PHE A 171 -5.64 -29.90 34.43
CA PHE A 171 -5.06 -30.04 33.09
C PHE A 171 -3.81 -30.93 33.10
N PHE A 172 -3.78 -31.95 32.24
CA PHE A 172 -2.68 -32.91 32.08
C PHE A 172 -2.01 -32.77 30.70
N THR A 173 -1.02 -31.89 30.59
CA THR A 173 -0.20 -31.80 29.35
C THR A 173 0.88 -32.88 29.37
N ARG A 174 0.77 -33.88 28.48
CA ARG A 174 1.85 -34.87 28.24
C ARG A 174 2.91 -34.30 27.31
N GLY A 175 4.17 -34.64 27.59
CA GLY A 175 5.33 -34.14 26.88
C GLY A 175 5.99 -32.97 27.60
N ALA A 176 7.31 -32.85 27.44
CA ALA A 176 7.89 -31.53 27.32
C ALA A 176 7.37 -30.94 25.99
N GLY A 177 7.25 -29.61 25.87
CA GLY A 177 7.00 -29.01 24.56
C GLY A 177 8.13 -29.41 23.59
N HIS A 178 7.84 -29.40 22.29
CA HIS A 178 8.46 -30.25 21.26
C HIS A 178 10.01 -30.36 21.23
N PHE A 179 10.74 -29.44 21.86
CA PHE A 179 12.21 -29.37 21.85
C PHE A 179 12.81 -29.26 23.28
N GLY A 180 12.10 -29.78 24.30
CA GLY A 180 12.53 -29.77 25.71
C GLY A 180 12.06 -28.54 26.52
N TYR A 181 11.70 -27.45 25.83
CA TYR A 181 11.06 -26.27 26.42
C TYR A 181 9.57 -26.54 26.68
N TYR A 182 9.07 -26.24 27.87
CA TYR A 182 7.63 -26.27 28.16
C TYR A 182 7.02 -24.90 27.86
N ASN A 183 6.28 -24.80 26.75
CA ASN A 183 5.50 -23.61 26.37
C ASN A 183 4.08 -23.70 26.95
N ALA A 184 3.71 -22.76 27.82
CA ALA A 184 2.41 -22.71 28.47
C ALA A 184 1.40 -21.76 27.79
N ASN A 185 1.82 -20.92 26.82
CA ASN A 185 0.91 -19.99 26.12
C ASN A 185 -0.25 -20.73 25.43
N LEU A 186 0.03 -21.91 24.86
CA LEU A 186 -0.97 -22.78 24.22
C LEU A 186 -2.04 -23.33 25.18
N ALA A 187 -1.80 -23.28 26.49
CA ALA A 187 -2.71 -23.79 27.53
C ALA A 187 -3.32 -22.70 28.42
N LEU A 188 -2.83 -21.45 28.34
CA LEU A 188 -3.19 -20.36 29.26
C LEU A 188 -3.41 -18.99 28.57
N PHE A 189 -3.14 -18.86 27.27
CA PHE A 189 -3.40 -17.67 26.42
C PHE A 189 -3.31 -16.31 27.14
N PRO A 190 -2.12 -15.93 27.67
CA PRO A 190 -1.98 -14.68 28.42
C PRO A 190 -2.15 -13.45 27.49
N ASN A 191 -3.28 -12.74 27.66
CA ASN A 191 -3.52 -11.40 27.11
C ASN A 191 -2.96 -10.27 28.01
N GLN A 192 -2.38 -10.64 29.14
CA GLN A 192 -1.83 -9.77 30.18
C GLN A 192 -0.70 -10.50 30.92
N LEU A 193 0.07 -9.79 31.74
CA LEU A 193 1.10 -10.39 32.59
C LEU A 193 0.49 -11.36 33.60
N VAL A 194 0.61 -12.67 33.35
CA VAL A 194 0.21 -13.74 34.27
C VAL A 194 1.42 -14.44 34.88
N SER A 195 1.21 -15.02 36.07
CA SER A 195 2.06 -16.08 36.62
C SER A 195 1.33 -17.40 36.61
N ALA A 196 2.02 -18.52 36.40
CA ALA A 196 1.41 -19.85 36.46
C ALA A 196 2.24 -20.81 37.30
N VAL A 197 1.57 -21.73 37.99
CA VAL A 197 2.20 -22.75 38.84
C VAL A 197 2.02 -24.15 38.25
N PHE A 198 3.14 -24.86 38.14
CA PHE A 198 3.26 -26.19 37.54
C PHE A 198 3.77 -27.17 38.59
N ARG A 199 3.24 -28.40 38.63
CA ARG A 199 3.73 -29.47 39.51
C ARG A 199 3.98 -30.78 38.79
N SER A 200 4.95 -31.54 39.27
CA SER A 200 5.26 -32.90 38.82
C SER A 200 5.90 -33.69 39.99
N TRP A 201 6.11 -34.99 39.85
CA TRP A 201 6.77 -35.83 40.86
C TRP A 201 7.99 -36.53 40.28
N PHE A 202 9.03 -36.72 41.08
CA PHE A 202 10.26 -37.44 40.71
C PHE A 202 10.68 -38.44 41.78
N TYR A 203 11.45 -39.46 41.41
CA TYR A 203 11.94 -40.49 42.33
C TYR A 203 13.43 -40.37 42.61
N SER A 204 13.80 -40.13 43.87
CA SER A 204 15.21 -40.15 44.34
C SER A 204 15.64 -41.54 44.78
N ASP A 205 16.89 -41.92 44.47
CA ASP A 205 17.52 -43.15 44.98
C ASP A 205 18.01 -43.02 46.43
N GLY A 206 18.15 -41.79 46.94
CA GLY A 206 18.64 -41.45 48.27
C GLY A 206 20.15 -41.54 48.48
N LYS A 207 20.92 -41.94 47.47
CA LYS A 207 22.39 -42.09 47.54
C LYS A 207 23.08 -40.91 46.86
N THR A 208 22.71 -40.66 45.60
CA THR A 208 23.30 -39.62 44.75
C THR A 208 22.63 -38.26 44.99
N PRO A 209 23.36 -37.14 44.93
CA PRO A 209 22.74 -35.83 44.79
C PRO A 209 22.10 -35.68 43.41
N ILE A 210 21.07 -34.83 43.35
CA ILE A 210 20.30 -34.53 42.15
C ILE A 210 20.71 -33.14 41.66
N ARG A 211 20.90 -33.03 40.34
CA ARG A 211 21.16 -31.82 39.56
C ARG A 211 19.87 -31.43 38.85
N LEU A 212 19.28 -30.31 39.25
CA LEU A 212 18.16 -29.68 38.56
C LEU A 212 18.70 -28.57 37.66
N GLY A 213 18.52 -28.73 36.35
CA GLY A 213 18.78 -27.70 35.36
C GLY A 213 17.49 -26.94 35.02
N LEU A 214 17.57 -25.60 35.00
CA LEU A 214 16.46 -24.68 34.81
C LEU A 214 16.80 -23.65 33.73
N GLY A 215 15.78 -23.17 33.01
CA GLY A 215 15.82 -21.95 32.20
C GLY A 215 14.42 -21.35 32.06
N TRP A 216 14.29 -20.03 32.03
CA TRP A 216 13.00 -19.34 32.12
C TRP A 216 13.07 -17.90 31.62
N HIS A 217 11.90 -17.28 31.37
CA HIS A 217 11.77 -15.85 31.09
C HIS A 217 11.23 -15.11 32.32
N HIS A 218 11.65 -13.86 32.53
CA HIS A 218 11.27 -13.01 33.65
C HIS A 218 11.57 -13.64 35.01
N ARG A 219 10.60 -14.20 35.74
CA ARG A 219 10.78 -14.67 37.13
C ARG A 219 10.45 -16.15 37.28
N LEU A 220 11.31 -16.89 37.99
CA LEU A 220 11.10 -18.30 38.36
C LEU A 220 11.27 -18.53 39.87
N GLN A 221 10.40 -19.36 40.44
CA GLN A 221 10.49 -19.88 41.81
C GLN A 221 10.31 -21.39 41.80
N VAL A 222 11.07 -22.12 42.63
CA VAL A 222 11.10 -23.58 42.64
C VAL A 222 11.04 -24.12 44.06
N TRP A 223 10.14 -25.08 44.27
CA TRP A 223 10.00 -25.82 45.52
C TRP A 223 10.12 -27.32 45.30
N ILE A 224 10.75 -28.00 46.25
CA ILE A 224 10.72 -29.46 46.36
C ILE A 224 10.10 -29.82 47.71
N ASN A 225 9.02 -30.60 47.68
CA ASN A 225 8.23 -30.96 48.87
C ASN A 225 7.88 -29.75 49.75
N LYS A 226 7.35 -28.69 49.12
CA LYS A 226 7.02 -27.39 49.76
C LYS A 226 8.20 -26.64 50.39
N SER A 227 9.43 -27.05 50.16
CA SER A 227 10.63 -26.31 50.58
C SER A 227 11.19 -25.55 49.38
N PRO A 228 11.36 -24.22 49.44
CA PRO A 228 11.98 -23.48 48.35
C PRO A 228 13.44 -23.95 48.17
N ILE A 229 13.86 -24.08 46.91
CA ILE A 229 15.25 -24.41 46.54
C ILE A 229 15.85 -23.43 45.54
N PHE A 230 15.03 -22.65 44.82
CA PHE A 230 15.50 -21.59 43.93
C PHE A 230 14.46 -20.48 43.78
N LYS A 231 14.94 -19.25 43.57
CA LYS A 231 14.17 -18.04 43.30
C LYS A 231 15.07 -17.08 42.54
N GLY A 232 14.65 -16.63 41.36
CA GLY A 232 15.47 -15.78 40.49
C GLY A 232 14.63 -14.94 39.53
N LYS A 233 15.24 -13.86 39.01
CA LYS A 233 14.73 -13.06 37.90
C LYS A 233 15.82 -12.92 36.85
N VAL A 234 15.47 -13.10 35.57
CA VAL A 234 16.31 -12.88 34.39
C VAL A 234 15.38 -12.43 33.26
N ASP A 235 15.65 -11.27 32.68
CA ASP A 235 14.82 -10.66 31.64
C ASP A 235 15.41 -10.93 30.25
N GLN A 236 15.51 -12.22 29.89
CA GLN A 236 16.25 -12.71 28.72
C GLN A 236 15.67 -14.03 28.18
N ILE A 237 16.11 -14.39 26.97
CA ILE A 237 15.73 -15.62 26.28
C ILE A 237 16.08 -16.88 27.11
N PRO A 238 15.10 -17.77 27.38
CA PRO A 238 15.34 -19.03 28.10
C PRO A 238 16.30 -19.95 27.34
N HIS A 239 17.23 -20.57 28.06
CA HIS A 239 18.12 -21.59 27.52
C HIS A 239 18.31 -22.76 28.52
N VAL A 240 18.82 -23.89 28.04
CA VAL A 240 19.00 -25.09 28.88
C VAL A 240 20.10 -24.84 29.92
N ASP A 241 19.89 -25.31 31.15
CA ASP A 241 20.83 -25.20 32.28
C ASP A 241 21.25 -23.77 32.70
N GLN A 242 20.60 -22.72 32.18
CA GLN A 242 20.70 -21.28 32.57
C GLN A 242 20.84 -21.06 34.09
N LYS A 243 20.18 -21.88 34.91
CA LYS A 243 20.64 -22.13 36.29
C LYS A 243 20.62 -23.61 36.65
N VAL A 244 21.74 -24.07 37.22
CA VAL A 244 21.88 -25.38 37.87
C VAL A 244 21.69 -25.26 39.38
N VAL A 245 20.98 -26.22 39.98
CA VAL A 245 20.78 -26.35 41.43
C VAL A 245 21.05 -27.79 41.86
N PHE A 246 22.02 -27.98 42.77
CA PHE A 246 22.35 -29.28 43.35
C PHE A 246 21.67 -29.47 44.71
N PHE A 247 21.07 -30.62 44.94
CA PHE A 247 20.49 -30.96 46.24
C PHE A 247 20.51 -32.47 46.52
N LYS A 248 20.57 -32.83 47.80
CA LYS A 248 20.43 -34.21 48.27
C LYS A 248 19.09 -34.40 48.97
N ILE A 249 18.39 -35.49 48.66
CA ILE A 249 17.12 -35.85 49.28
C ILE A 249 17.01 -37.36 49.48
N LYS A 250 16.24 -37.82 50.47
CA LYS A 250 16.11 -39.25 50.81
C LYS A 250 15.43 -40.07 49.70
N LYS A 251 15.66 -41.38 49.70
CA LYS A 251 15.04 -42.34 48.76
C LYS A 251 13.52 -42.25 48.79
N GLY A 252 12.88 -42.17 47.62
CA GLY A 252 11.42 -42.13 47.48
C GLY A 252 10.92 -41.12 46.44
N TRP A 253 9.59 -41.07 46.28
CA TRP A 253 8.91 -40.06 45.45
C TRP A 253 8.81 -38.72 46.16
N HIS A 254 9.06 -37.64 45.42
CA HIS A 254 9.03 -36.25 45.88
C HIS A 254 8.27 -35.38 44.87
N GLN A 255 7.63 -34.32 45.36
CA GLN A 255 6.99 -33.32 44.50
C GLN A 255 7.99 -32.23 44.14
N ILE A 256 8.07 -31.88 42.85
CA ILE A 256 8.65 -30.61 42.37
C ILE A 256 7.51 -29.67 41.98
N SER A 257 7.68 -28.37 42.23
CA SER A 257 6.74 -27.35 41.78
C SER A 257 7.50 -26.10 41.34
N LEU A 258 7.05 -25.50 40.24
CA LEU A 258 7.62 -24.32 39.59
C LEU A 258 6.54 -23.24 39.50
N ARG A 259 6.89 -21.99 39.79
CA ARG A 259 6.09 -20.81 39.44
C ARG A 259 6.91 -19.96 38.47
N THR A 260 6.39 -19.70 37.28
CA THR A 260 7.00 -18.75 36.33
C THR A 260 6.06 -17.59 36.02
N GLU A 261 6.60 -16.49 35.53
CA GLU A 261 5.86 -15.33 35.02
C GLU A 261 6.08 -15.17 33.51
N SER A 262 5.12 -14.53 32.83
CA SER A 262 5.28 -14.08 31.44
C SER A 262 6.09 -12.78 31.39
N SER A 263 6.72 -12.49 30.26
CA SER A 263 7.39 -11.19 30.02
C SER A 263 6.41 -10.13 29.52
N SER A 264 6.78 -8.85 29.65
CA SER A 264 6.04 -7.71 29.09
C SER A 264 6.21 -7.54 27.58
N ASP A 265 7.24 -8.16 27.01
CA ASP A 265 7.80 -7.76 25.72
C ASP A 265 7.45 -8.78 24.62
N ASP A 266 7.40 -10.07 24.98
CA ASP A 266 7.06 -11.20 24.10
C ASP A 266 5.86 -12.05 24.58
N MET A 267 5.33 -11.77 25.78
CA MET A 267 4.29 -12.53 26.47
C MET A 267 4.56 -14.05 26.57
N LEU A 268 5.83 -14.50 26.51
CA LEU A 268 6.17 -15.92 26.61
C LEU A 268 6.10 -16.42 28.06
N LEU A 269 5.18 -17.35 28.31
CA LEU A 269 5.07 -18.12 29.54
C LEU A 269 5.62 -19.53 29.32
N GLY A 270 6.80 -19.83 29.86
CA GLY A 270 7.41 -21.15 29.71
C GLY A 270 8.76 -21.30 30.39
N PHE A 271 9.29 -22.52 30.36
CA PHE A 271 10.56 -22.88 31.03
C PHE A 271 11.19 -24.17 30.48
N TYR A 272 12.51 -24.29 30.64
CA TYR A 272 13.24 -25.56 30.62
C TYR A 272 13.35 -26.10 32.05
N ALA A 273 13.16 -27.42 32.23
CA ALA A 273 13.38 -28.09 33.50
C ALA A 273 13.80 -29.56 33.31
N ARG A 274 15.03 -29.91 33.73
CA ARG A 274 15.58 -31.27 33.66
C ARG A 274 16.16 -31.75 34.98
N LEU A 275 15.94 -33.03 35.30
CA LEU A 275 16.44 -33.68 36.52
C LEU A 275 17.37 -34.83 36.16
N THR A 276 18.62 -34.71 36.58
CA THR A 276 19.66 -35.76 36.49
C THR A 276 20.26 -36.01 37.87
N ASN A 277 20.96 -37.13 38.09
CA ASN A 277 21.91 -37.22 39.19
C ASN A 277 23.23 -36.52 38.81
N VAL A 278 24.15 -36.34 39.78
CA VAL A 278 25.49 -35.74 39.52
C VAL A 278 26.31 -36.47 38.44
N ASN A 279 25.97 -37.72 38.12
CA ASN A 279 26.62 -38.51 37.06
C ASN A 279 25.88 -38.40 35.71
N GLY A 280 24.91 -37.48 35.57
CA GLY A 280 24.17 -37.25 34.33
C GLY A 280 22.99 -38.15 34.05
N GLN A 281 22.68 -39.12 34.92
CA GLN A 281 21.63 -40.10 34.65
C GLN A 281 20.24 -39.48 34.90
N PRO A 282 19.29 -39.58 33.96
CA PRO A 282 17.92 -39.09 34.11
C PRO A 282 17.21 -39.60 35.36
N VAL A 283 16.54 -38.69 36.08
CA VAL A 283 15.72 -39.02 37.25
C VAL A 283 14.28 -39.28 36.81
N GLN A 284 13.73 -40.44 37.15
CA GLN A 284 12.36 -40.81 36.75
C GLN A 284 11.32 -39.82 37.29
N SER A 285 10.51 -39.24 36.40
CA SER A 285 9.41 -38.33 36.72
C SER A 285 8.01 -38.86 36.33
N THR A 286 6.96 -38.29 36.91
CA THR A 286 5.55 -38.59 36.59
C THR A 286 4.61 -37.46 37.01
N MET A 287 3.53 -37.25 36.23
CA MET A 287 2.42 -36.36 36.61
C MET A 287 1.42 -37.00 37.59
N VAL A 288 1.51 -38.31 37.85
CA VAL A 288 0.54 -39.00 38.71
C VAL A 288 0.95 -38.87 40.17
N ARG A 289 0.15 -38.15 40.96
CA ARG A 289 0.34 -37.91 42.41
C ARG A 289 0.77 -39.18 43.16
N LYS A 290 2.04 -39.26 43.57
CA LYS A 290 2.55 -40.32 44.46
C LYS A 290 2.54 -39.81 45.91
N SER A 291 1.84 -40.54 46.78
CA SER A 291 1.61 -40.15 48.18
C SER A 291 2.76 -40.56 49.11
N ARG A 292 3.33 -39.59 49.85
CA ARG A 292 3.84 -39.73 51.24
C ARG A 292 4.30 -38.37 51.80
N ARG A 293 4.35 -38.25 53.14
CA ARG A 293 5.06 -37.14 53.82
C ARG A 293 6.56 -37.26 53.54
N SER A 294 7.19 -36.17 53.13
CA SER A 294 8.60 -36.09 52.72
C SER A 294 9.37 -35.09 53.59
N LYS A 295 10.71 -35.22 53.64
CA LYS A 295 11.59 -34.30 54.38
C LYS A 295 12.14 -33.21 53.44
N LYS A 296 12.54 -32.06 54.00
CA LYS A 296 13.21 -30.98 53.25
C LYS A 296 14.46 -31.54 52.51
N PRO A 297 14.76 -31.08 51.28
CA PRO A 297 16.05 -31.31 50.65
C PRO A 297 17.17 -30.60 51.41
N SER A 298 18.40 -31.10 51.28
CA SER A 298 19.62 -30.38 51.61
C SER A 298 20.20 -29.82 50.32
N ILE A 299 20.16 -28.50 50.14
CA ILE A 299 20.84 -27.82 49.02
C ILE A 299 22.35 -27.99 49.19
N LEU A 300 23.07 -28.17 48.09
CA LEU A 300 24.53 -28.27 48.06
C LEU A 300 25.13 -27.07 47.31
N ASN A 301 26.39 -26.77 47.58
CA ASN A 301 27.11 -25.70 46.90
C ASN A 301 27.40 -26.11 45.43
N SER A 302 27.31 -25.17 44.50
CA SER A 302 27.54 -25.44 43.06
C SER A 302 29.02 -25.72 42.79
N ASN A 303 29.89 -24.95 43.45
CA ASN A 303 31.34 -25.03 43.30
C ASN A 303 31.94 -26.39 43.75
N ASP A 304 31.17 -27.23 44.46
CA ASP A 304 31.57 -28.58 44.85
C ASP A 304 31.39 -29.61 43.70
N PHE A 305 30.72 -29.21 42.60
CA PHE A 305 30.35 -30.07 41.46
C PHE A 305 30.64 -29.45 40.08
N GLU A 306 30.80 -28.13 39.99
CA GLU A 306 31.12 -27.40 38.75
C GLU A 306 32.64 -27.20 38.61
N THR A 307 33.22 -27.52 37.44
CA THR A 307 34.62 -27.19 37.13
C THR A 307 34.70 -25.74 36.64
N PRO A 308 35.58 -24.87 37.19
CA PRO A 308 35.65 -23.48 36.77
C PRO A 308 36.03 -23.32 35.29
N LEU A 309 35.09 -22.83 34.47
CA LEU A 309 35.34 -22.50 33.05
C LEU A 309 36.50 -21.50 32.84
N ILE A 310 36.82 -20.70 33.86
CA ILE A 310 37.97 -19.79 33.87
C ILE A 310 39.31 -20.57 33.88
N GLU A 311 39.41 -21.69 34.59
CA GLU A 311 40.62 -22.53 34.62
C GLU A 311 40.83 -23.29 33.29
N MET A 312 39.76 -23.54 32.53
CA MET A 312 39.85 -24.05 31.16
C MET A 312 40.30 -22.95 30.19
N ALA A 313 39.68 -21.77 30.26
CA ALA A 313 39.93 -20.67 29.34
C ALA A 313 41.34 -20.06 29.49
N GLY A 314 41.87 -19.98 30.72
CA GLY A 314 43.17 -19.37 31.03
C GLY A 314 44.41 -20.06 30.45
N LYS A 315 44.26 -21.14 29.67
CA LYS A 315 45.38 -21.92 29.08
C LYS A 315 45.52 -21.81 27.56
N GLN A 316 44.65 -21.09 26.86
CA GLN A 316 44.62 -21.10 25.38
C GLN A 316 44.64 -19.72 24.68
N GLY A 317 44.74 -18.62 25.43
CA GLY A 317 45.01 -17.28 24.85
C GLY A 317 43.77 -16.48 24.39
N PRO A 318 43.95 -15.23 23.93
CA PRO A 318 42.85 -14.25 23.87
C PRO A 318 41.73 -14.55 22.87
N LYS A 319 42.04 -15.10 21.69
CA LYS A 319 41.01 -15.44 20.69
C LYS A 319 40.15 -16.63 21.16
N GLN A 320 40.76 -17.65 21.78
CA GLN A 320 40.06 -18.72 22.49
C GLN A 320 39.22 -18.19 23.65
N LEU A 321 39.77 -17.27 24.46
CA LEU A 321 39.08 -16.67 25.59
C LEU A 321 37.78 -15.97 25.15
N ALA A 322 37.88 -15.10 24.12
CA ALA A 322 36.73 -14.43 23.53
C ALA A 322 35.73 -15.41 22.90
N GLY A 323 36.21 -16.51 22.30
CA GLY A 323 35.35 -17.55 21.72
C GLY A 323 34.51 -18.28 22.77
N ILE A 324 35.13 -18.69 23.88
CA ILE A 324 34.46 -19.36 25.01
C ILE A 324 33.57 -18.38 25.78
N MET A 325 33.97 -17.12 25.91
CA MET A 325 33.15 -16.06 26.53
C MET A 325 31.92 -15.75 25.69
N LEU A 326 32.03 -15.62 24.36
CA LEU A 326 30.86 -15.48 23.46
C LEU A 326 29.87 -16.64 23.62
N GLN A 327 30.35 -17.86 23.86
CA GLN A 327 29.48 -19.03 24.09
C GLN A 327 28.75 -19.00 25.45
N LYS A 328 29.11 -18.10 26.38
CA LYS A 328 28.53 -17.99 27.73
C LYS A 328 27.95 -16.61 28.09
N GLU A 329 28.35 -15.55 27.39
CA GLU A 329 28.03 -14.14 27.71
C GLU A 329 27.06 -13.46 26.73
N ILE A 330 26.54 -14.18 25.72
CA ILE A 330 25.34 -13.76 24.93
C ILE A 330 24.16 -13.37 25.85
N THR A 331 24.20 -13.76 27.12
CA THR A 331 23.18 -13.49 28.14
C THR A 331 23.65 -12.67 29.34
N GLN A 332 24.81 -11.98 29.41
CA GLN A 332 25.12 -11.13 30.60
C GLN A 332 25.78 -9.75 30.42
N LEU A 333 26.53 -9.41 29.36
CA LEU A 333 27.15 -8.06 29.22
C LEU A 333 27.23 -7.56 27.76
N GLU A 334 26.41 -6.57 27.41
CA GLU A 334 26.22 -6.11 26.01
C GLU A 334 27.39 -5.31 25.38
N HIS A 335 28.43 -4.93 26.14
CA HIS A 335 29.40 -3.92 25.67
C HIS A 335 30.86 -4.39 25.61
N THR A 336 31.30 -5.26 26.52
CA THR A 336 32.72 -5.65 26.63
C THR A 336 33.23 -6.42 25.40
N PRO A 337 32.57 -7.50 24.93
CA PRO A 337 33.11 -8.33 23.83
C PRO A 337 33.15 -7.57 22.49
N LYS A 338 32.13 -6.75 22.20
CA LYS A 338 32.02 -6.00 20.95
C LYS A 338 33.07 -4.91 20.81
N ASN A 339 33.58 -4.35 21.91
CA ASN A 339 34.65 -3.35 21.85
C ASN A 339 36.03 -4.01 21.66
N LEU A 340 36.32 -5.11 22.35
CA LEU A 340 37.55 -5.90 22.13
C LEU A 340 37.66 -6.40 20.68
N LEU A 341 36.55 -6.80 20.05
CA LEU A 341 36.53 -7.18 18.63
C LEU A 341 36.81 -6.00 17.68
N LYS A 342 36.36 -4.78 18.00
CA LYS A 342 36.71 -3.57 17.23
C LYS A 342 38.18 -3.22 17.36
N GLU A 343 38.74 -3.31 18.57
CA GLU A 343 40.16 -3.03 18.82
C GLU A 343 41.07 -4.03 18.08
N ALA A 344 40.72 -5.33 18.12
CA ALA A 344 41.41 -6.36 17.33
C ALA A 344 41.34 -6.08 15.82
N PHE A 345 40.14 -5.77 15.31
CA PHE A 345 39.93 -5.44 13.90
C PHE A 345 40.66 -4.15 13.46
N GLN A 346 40.77 -3.15 14.34
CA GLN A 346 41.53 -1.92 14.07
C GLN A 346 43.05 -2.16 14.01
N GLN A 347 43.56 -3.14 14.78
CA GLN A 347 44.97 -3.53 14.73
C GLN A 347 45.29 -4.39 13.51
N GLN A 348 44.43 -5.37 13.20
CA GLN A 348 44.58 -6.23 12.03
C GLN A 348 43.20 -6.72 11.55
N PRO A 349 42.66 -6.16 10.45
CA PRO A 349 41.47 -6.70 9.79
C PRO A 349 41.74 -8.12 9.28
N ASP A 350 41.19 -9.12 9.97
CA ASP A 350 41.19 -10.52 9.53
C ASP A 350 39.76 -11.01 9.30
N LYS A 351 39.61 -12.13 8.59
CA LYS A 351 38.30 -12.62 8.17
C LYS A 351 37.39 -12.94 9.36
N TRP A 352 37.94 -13.58 10.39
CA TRP A 352 37.23 -13.97 11.62
C TRP A 352 36.74 -12.76 12.44
N THR A 353 37.58 -11.74 12.62
CA THR A 353 37.18 -10.48 13.30
C THR A 353 36.12 -9.74 12.48
N THR A 354 36.26 -9.71 11.15
CA THR A 354 35.25 -9.14 10.24
C THR A 354 33.91 -9.87 10.36
N GLU A 355 33.91 -11.21 10.27
CA GLU A 355 32.71 -12.05 10.44
C GLU A 355 32.02 -11.82 11.79
N LYS A 356 32.77 -11.74 12.89
CA LYS A 356 32.18 -11.55 14.22
C LYS A 356 31.67 -10.13 14.44
N LEU A 357 32.29 -9.11 13.83
CA LEU A 357 31.71 -7.76 13.77
C LEU A 357 30.46 -7.68 12.88
N LEU A 358 30.39 -8.47 11.80
CA LEU A 358 29.19 -8.64 10.98
C LEU A 358 28.08 -9.45 11.68
N GLN A 359 28.41 -10.35 12.60
CA GLN A 359 27.40 -11.04 13.42
C GLN A 359 26.86 -10.14 14.54
N LEU A 360 27.64 -9.15 15.00
CA LEU A 360 27.30 -8.27 16.12
C LEU A 360 26.83 -6.85 15.72
N ASP A 361 26.74 -6.50 14.44
CA ASP A 361 26.26 -5.18 14.01
C ASP A 361 25.25 -5.27 12.86
N GLU A 362 24.01 -4.84 13.13
CA GLU A 362 22.91 -4.87 12.17
C GLU A 362 22.93 -3.68 11.20
N ASN A 363 23.67 -2.60 11.51
CA ASN A 363 23.67 -1.39 10.70
C ASN A 363 24.40 -1.61 9.36
N PRO A 364 23.72 -1.51 8.19
CA PRO A 364 24.31 -1.89 6.91
C PRO A 364 25.54 -1.05 6.53
N ASN A 365 25.60 0.21 6.94
CA ASN A 365 26.72 1.11 6.62
C ASN A 365 27.97 0.75 7.44
N LYS A 366 27.81 0.33 8.71
CA LYS A 366 28.92 -0.21 9.52
C LYS A 366 29.42 -1.56 8.98
N ARG A 367 28.49 -2.45 8.60
CA ARG A 367 28.81 -3.73 7.96
C ARG A 367 29.61 -3.53 6.67
N TRP A 368 29.17 -2.60 5.83
CA TRP A 368 29.86 -2.20 4.60
C TRP A 368 31.26 -1.66 4.90
N ALA A 369 31.42 -0.82 5.93
CA ALA A 369 32.71 -0.27 6.33
C ALA A 369 33.70 -1.35 6.81
N TYR A 370 33.25 -2.33 7.61
CA TYR A 370 34.12 -3.46 8.03
C TYR A 370 34.57 -4.30 6.82
N LEU A 371 33.65 -4.64 5.92
CA LEU A 371 33.96 -5.42 4.71
C LEU A 371 34.90 -4.67 3.75
N SER A 372 34.64 -3.37 3.51
CA SER A 372 35.49 -2.54 2.65
C SER A 372 36.91 -2.42 3.22
N LYS A 373 37.05 -2.27 4.54
CA LYS A 373 38.36 -2.21 5.22
C LYS A 373 39.13 -3.54 5.16
N TYR A 374 38.45 -4.68 5.22
CA TYR A 374 39.06 -6.00 4.99
C TYR A 374 39.50 -6.18 3.52
N LEU A 375 38.68 -5.72 2.57
CA LEU A 375 38.98 -5.77 1.13
C LEU A 375 40.13 -4.85 0.69
N GLU A 376 40.55 -3.84 1.47
CA GLU A 376 41.78 -3.09 1.20
C GLU A 376 43.03 -4.00 1.16
N THR A 377 43.03 -5.09 1.93
CA THR A 377 44.15 -6.05 2.01
C THR A 377 43.84 -7.37 1.30
N HIS A 378 42.57 -7.70 1.07
CA HIS A 378 42.10 -8.93 0.43
C HIS A 378 41.14 -8.64 -0.76
N PRO A 379 41.53 -7.84 -1.78
CA PRO A 379 40.61 -7.16 -2.70
C PRO A 379 39.71 -8.08 -3.55
N GLU A 380 40.05 -9.35 -3.69
CA GLU A 380 39.31 -10.34 -4.49
C GLU A 380 38.76 -11.51 -3.64
N ASP A 381 38.68 -11.40 -2.31
CA ASP A 381 38.04 -12.42 -1.47
C ASP A 381 36.55 -12.55 -1.83
N ALA A 382 36.18 -13.72 -2.38
CA ALA A 382 34.85 -14.00 -2.89
C ALA A 382 33.75 -13.98 -1.81
N TRP A 383 34.09 -14.25 -0.54
CA TRP A 383 33.18 -14.15 0.60
C TRP A 383 32.84 -12.69 0.89
N ALA A 384 33.85 -11.82 1.03
CA ALA A 384 33.69 -10.42 1.37
C ALA A 384 32.97 -9.65 0.25
N LEU A 385 33.33 -9.94 -1.02
CA LEU A 385 32.61 -9.44 -2.18
C LEU A 385 31.14 -9.89 -2.16
N SER A 386 30.86 -11.15 -1.82
CA SER A 386 29.48 -11.66 -1.74
C SER A 386 28.66 -11.04 -0.60
N GLU A 387 29.26 -10.69 0.54
CA GLU A 387 28.56 -9.98 1.60
C GLU A 387 28.34 -8.50 1.24
N LEU A 388 29.30 -7.80 0.60
CA LEU A 388 29.06 -6.47 0.05
C LEU A 388 27.94 -6.46 -1.00
N GLY A 389 27.92 -7.46 -1.87
CA GLY A 389 26.85 -7.66 -2.85
C GLY A 389 25.49 -7.91 -2.19
N ARG A 390 25.42 -8.70 -1.11
CA ARG A 390 24.19 -8.89 -0.32
C ARG A 390 23.73 -7.61 0.38
N ILE A 391 24.63 -6.79 0.92
CA ILE A 391 24.28 -5.48 1.49
C ILE A 391 23.71 -4.57 0.40
N SER A 392 24.38 -4.49 -0.75
CA SER A 392 23.96 -3.69 -1.91
C SER A 392 22.58 -4.13 -2.42
N LEU A 393 22.35 -5.44 -2.54
CA LEU A 393 21.06 -6.02 -2.91
C LEU A 393 19.95 -5.65 -1.91
N SER A 394 20.24 -5.69 -0.60
CA SER A 394 19.28 -5.29 0.45
C SER A 394 18.94 -3.79 0.45
N GLN A 395 19.79 -2.97 -0.18
CA GLN A 395 19.61 -1.53 -0.38
C GLN A 395 19.12 -1.19 -1.80
N ALA A 396 18.57 -2.18 -2.54
CA ALA A 396 18.11 -2.06 -3.92
C ALA A 396 19.16 -1.60 -4.96
N ARG A 397 20.46 -1.65 -4.61
CA ARG A 397 21.59 -1.31 -5.51
C ARG A 397 21.95 -2.49 -6.41
N PHE A 398 20.99 -2.91 -7.25
CA PHE A 398 21.05 -4.16 -8.02
C PHE A 398 22.25 -4.26 -8.97
N TRP A 399 22.60 -3.19 -9.68
CA TRP A 399 23.77 -3.18 -10.58
C TRP A 399 25.09 -3.39 -9.83
N GLU A 400 25.23 -2.75 -8.66
CA GLU A 400 26.40 -2.88 -7.79
C GLU A 400 26.48 -4.29 -7.18
N ALA A 401 25.34 -4.84 -6.74
CA ALA A 401 25.23 -6.22 -6.28
C ALA A 401 25.67 -7.23 -7.37
N ARG A 402 25.27 -7.01 -8.63
CA ARG A 402 25.69 -7.85 -9.78
C ARG A 402 27.19 -7.72 -10.03
N GLN A 403 27.76 -6.52 -9.97
CA GLN A 403 29.21 -6.32 -10.12
C GLN A 403 30.01 -7.03 -9.02
N TYR A 404 29.61 -6.96 -7.75
CA TYR A 404 30.26 -7.71 -6.67
C TYR A 404 30.14 -9.22 -6.85
N ALA A 405 28.97 -9.73 -7.28
CA ALA A 405 28.78 -11.15 -7.60
C ALA A 405 29.71 -11.62 -8.73
N GLN A 406 29.80 -10.84 -9.81
CA GLN A 406 30.62 -11.16 -10.98
C GLN A 406 32.12 -11.05 -10.70
N ARG A 407 32.55 -10.16 -9.79
CA ARG A 407 33.93 -10.15 -9.27
C ARG A 407 34.23 -11.39 -8.44
N ALA A 408 33.35 -11.76 -7.50
CA ALA A 408 33.51 -12.98 -6.71
C ALA A 408 33.60 -14.24 -7.60
N LEU A 409 32.71 -14.37 -8.60
CA LEU A 409 32.70 -15.49 -9.55
C LEU A 409 33.85 -15.47 -10.58
N LYS A 410 34.55 -14.34 -10.74
CA LYS A 410 35.78 -14.28 -11.54
C LYS A 410 36.97 -14.91 -10.80
N THR A 411 36.98 -14.79 -9.47
CA THR A 411 38.06 -15.31 -8.61
C THR A 411 37.79 -16.73 -8.13
N ASP A 412 36.55 -17.06 -7.78
CA ASP A 412 36.08 -18.43 -7.53
C ASP A 412 34.75 -18.69 -8.28
N PRO A 413 34.82 -19.28 -9.50
CA PRO A 413 33.64 -19.59 -10.32
C PRO A 413 32.68 -20.63 -9.72
N GLU A 414 33.07 -21.34 -8.66
CA GLU A 414 32.23 -22.36 -8.00
C GLU A 414 31.69 -21.89 -6.64
N TYR A 415 32.00 -20.66 -6.22
CA TYR A 415 31.55 -20.09 -4.94
C TYR A 415 30.02 -19.88 -4.91
N TRP A 416 29.30 -20.87 -4.35
CA TRP A 416 27.83 -20.92 -4.42
C TRP A 416 27.13 -19.69 -3.83
N GLN A 417 27.72 -19.02 -2.84
CA GLN A 417 27.16 -17.78 -2.27
C GLN A 417 27.21 -16.60 -3.25
N ALA A 418 28.13 -16.59 -4.21
CA ALA A 418 28.17 -15.60 -5.28
C ALA A 418 27.23 -15.98 -6.44
N VAL A 419 27.12 -17.28 -6.77
CA VAL A 419 26.11 -17.78 -7.73
C VAL A 419 24.70 -17.42 -7.25
N LEU A 420 24.38 -17.70 -5.98
CA LEU A 420 23.09 -17.38 -5.38
C LEU A 420 22.84 -15.87 -5.30
N LEU A 421 23.88 -15.07 -4.99
CA LEU A 421 23.77 -13.61 -5.06
C LEU A 421 23.46 -13.14 -6.49
N GLU A 422 24.09 -13.71 -7.51
CA GLU A 422 23.81 -13.37 -8.91
C GLU A 422 22.39 -13.79 -9.30
N CYS A 423 21.95 -15.02 -9.00
CA CYS A 423 20.57 -15.48 -9.21
C CYS A 423 19.54 -14.53 -8.61
N ASN A 424 19.72 -14.16 -7.34
CA ASN A 424 18.78 -13.30 -6.63
C ASN A 424 18.80 -11.87 -7.20
N THR A 425 19.99 -11.35 -7.53
CA THR A 425 20.12 -10.02 -8.16
C THR A 425 19.47 -10.00 -9.55
N LEU A 426 19.66 -11.04 -10.36
CA LEU A 426 19.00 -11.20 -11.66
C LEU A 426 17.48 -11.26 -11.54
N SER A 427 16.96 -11.98 -10.54
CA SER A 427 15.52 -12.03 -10.24
C SER A 427 14.96 -10.64 -9.88
N HIS A 428 15.66 -9.88 -9.02
CA HIS A 428 15.31 -8.50 -8.70
C HIS A 428 15.44 -7.53 -9.89
N MET A 429 16.33 -7.81 -10.85
CA MET A 429 16.43 -7.09 -12.13
C MET A 429 15.37 -7.51 -13.17
N ASN A 430 14.44 -8.41 -12.83
CA ASN A 430 13.45 -9.03 -13.73
C ASN A 430 14.06 -9.87 -14.87
N LEU A 431 15.33 -10.27 -14.77
CA LEU A 431 16.05 -11.08 -15.76
C LEU A 431 15.78 -12.58 -15.53
N TYR A 432 14.50 -12.94 -15.42
CA TYR A 432 14.04 -14.25 -14.93
C TYR A 432 14.58 -15.45 -15.73
N GLY A 433 14.78 -15.32 -17.04
CA GLY A 433 15.38 -16.38 -17.86
C GLY A 433 16.86 -16.66 -17.54
N GLU A 434 17.65 -15.61 -17.23
CA GLU A 434 19.05 -15.78 -16.81
C GLU A 434 19.12 -16.31 -15.38
N ALA A 435 18.27 -15.78 -14.49
CA ALA A 435 18.13 -16.25 -13.12
C ALA A 435 17.74 -17.73 -13.07
N LEU A 436 16.69 -18.14 -13.80
CA LEU A 436 16.20 -19.51 -13.79
C LEU A 436 17.27 -20.50 -14.28
N ARG A 437 17.97 -20.20 -15.39
CA ARG A 437 19.05 -21.07 -15.88
C ARG A 437 20.14 -21.27 -14.80
N LYS A 438 20.60 -20.18 -14.17
CA LYS A 438 21.64 -20.25 -13.12
C LYS A 438 21.13 -20.97 -11.86
N THR A 439 19.87 -20.80 -11.47
CA THR A 439 19.27 -21.52 -10.33
C THR A 439 19.02 -23.00 -10.64
N GLU A 440 18.66 -23.37 -11.87
CA GLU A 440 18.58 -24.77 -12.31
C GLU A 440 19.96 -25.43 -12.38
N GLU A 441 21.00 -24.71 -12.84
CA GLU A 441 22.40 -25.16 -12.78
C GLU A 441 22.88 -25.35 -11.33
N LEU A 442 22.51 -24.44 -10.43
CA LEU A 442 22.81 -24.54 -8.99
C LEU A 442 22.06 -25.70 -8.33
N HIS A 443 20.79 -25.94 -8.67
CA HIS A 443 20.00 -27.10 -8.21
C HIS A 443 20.61 -28.42 -8.70
N GLN A 444 21.05 -28.50 -9.96
CA GLN A 444 21.73 -29.68 -10.50
C GLN A 444 23.06 -29.99 -9.78
N LYS A 445 23.85 -28.96 -9.43
CA LYS A 445 25.10 -29.13 -8.66
C LYS A 445 24.87 -29.46 -7.18
N MET A 446 23.92 -28.80 -6.54
CA MET A 446 23.76 -28.82 -5.07
C MET A 446 22.70 -29.82 -4.57
N GLY A 447 21.89 -30.38 -5.47
CA GLY A 447 20.79 -31.28 -5.12
C GLY A 447 19.57 -30.56 -4.56
N ASP A 448 18.64 -31.34 -3.98
CA ASP A 448 17.27 -30.94 -3.61
C ASP A 448 17.16 -30.07 -2.35
N ILE A 449 17.94 -28.99 -2.32
CA ILE A 449 18.05 -28.06 -1.19
C ILE A 449 16.78 -27.19 -1.07
N PRO A 450 16.14 -27.09 0.12
CA PRO A 450 14.80 -26.51 0.25
C PRO A 450 14.68 -25.03 -0.12
N TRP A 451 15.71 -24.20 0.09
CA TRP A 451 15.67 -22.80 -0.36
C TRP A 451 15.90 -22.67 -1.86
N ILE A 452 16.77 -23.48 -2.47
CA ILE A 452 16.92 -23.50 -3.94
C ILE A 452 15.60 -23.95 -4.60
N LEU A 453 14.92 -24.94 -4.03
CA LEU A 453 13.58 -25.35 -4.49
C LEU A 453 12.53 -24.23 -4.30
N MET A 454 12.67 -23.37 -3.28
CA MET A 454 11.82 -22.17 -3.12
C MET A 454 12.16 -21.07 -4.13
N ASP A 455 13.44 -20.80 -4.37
CA ASP A 455 13.89 -19.81 -5.37
C ASP A 455 13.45 -20.25 -6.78
N LEU A 456 13.51 -21.55 -7.07
CA LEU A 456 12.92 -22.16 -8.26
C LEU A 456 11.39 -22.03 -8.28
N CYS A 457 10.68 -22.33 -7.18
CA CYS A 457 9.23 -22.08 -7.09
C CYS A 457 8.89 -20.62 -7.42
N ASP A 458 9.62 -19.66 -6.87
CA ASP A 458 9.37 -18.23 -7.08
C ASP A 458 9.65 -17.81 -8.53
N LEU A 459 10.72 -18.33 -9.16
CA LEU A 459 11.01 -18.12 -10.58
C LEU A 459 9.95 -18.79 -11.49
N TYR A 460 9.51 -20.01 -11.18
CA TYR A 460 8.42 -20.67 -11.90
C TYR A 460 7.08 -19.92 -11.74
N ASP A 461 6.84 -19.27 -10.60
CA ASP A 461 5.62 -18.51 -10.31
C ASP A 461 5.56 -17.16 -11.05
N GLN A 462 6.72 -16.55 -11.33
CA GLN A 462 6.84 -15.37 -12.20
C GLN A 462 6.77 -15.75 -13.68
N MET A 463 7.34 -16.90 -14.08
CA MET A 463 7.39 -17.36 -15.47
C MET A 463 6.18 -18.21 -15.91
N GLY A 464 5.23 -18.52 -15.02
CA GLY A 464 4.03 -19.30 -15.32
C GLY A 464 4.28 -20.79 -15.59
N LEU A 465 5.36 -21.35 -15.03
CA LEU A 465 5.83 -22.72 -15.33
C LEU A 465 5.19 -23.77 -14.42
N ASP A 466 3.86 -23.84 -14.46
CA ASP A 466 3.00 -24.58 -13.52
C ASP A 466 3.38 -26.05 -13.34
N THR A 467 3.75 -26.77 -14.41
CA THR A 467 4.15 -28.19 -14.30
C THR A 467 5.46 -28.36 -13.52
N LYS A 468 6.41 -27.43 -13.68
CA LYS A 468 7.64 -27.41 -12.86
C LYS A 468 7.34 -26.98 -11.42
N MET A 469 6.39 -26.06 -11.22
CA MET A 469 5.93 -25.66 -9.89
C MET A 469 5.24 -26.79 -9.12
N ASP A 470 4.23 -27.47 -9.70
CA ASP A 470 3.58 -28.64 -9.08
C ASP A 470 4.61 -29.75 -8.77
N HIS A 471 5.55 -30.02 -9.66
CA HIS A 471 6.65 -30.96 -9.40
C HIS A 471 7.50 -30.51 -8.21
N THR A 472 7.92 -29.24 -8.17
CA THR A 472 8.83 -28.69 -7.15
C THR A 472 8.17 -28.60 -5.77
N LEU A 473 6.89 -28.20 -5.69
CA LEU A 473 6.13 -28.21 -4.43
C LEU A 473 5.86 -29.63 -3.91
N ASN A 474 5.73 -30.63 -4.80
CA ASN A 474 5.68 -32.03 -4.39
C ASN A 474 7.07 -32.57 -4.01
N LYS A 475 8.13 -32.08 -4.65
CA LYS A 475 9.54 -32.42 -4.35
C LYS A 475 9.95 -31.91 -2.96
N ILE A 476 9.67 -30.64 -2.64
CA ILE A 476 9.83 -30.04 -1.30
C ILE A 476 9.13 -30.92 -0.24
N ARG A 477 7.90 -31.39 -0.53
CA ARG A 477 7.18 -32.29 0.36
C ARG A 477 7.83 -33.66 0.51
N SER A 478 8.39 -34.23 -0.57
CA SER A 478 9.10 -35.52 -0.54
C SER A 478 10.37 -35.49 0.33
N VAL A 479 11.02 -34.33 0.46
CA VAL A 479 12.15 -34.07 1.39
C VAL A 479 11.68 -33.84 2.84
N ARG A 480 10.38 -34.03 3.14
CA ARG A 480 9.76 -34.03 4.48
C ARG A 480 9.84 -32.73 5.29
N HIS A 481 9.79 -31.57 4.63
CA HIS A 481 9.63 -30.31 5.35
C HIS A 481 8.17 -30.02 5.76
N SER A 482 7.80 -30.37 6.99
CA SER A 482 6.56 -29.91 7.66
C SER A 482 6.67 -28.50 8.27
N SER A 483 7.64 -27.71 7.81
CA SER A 483 7.82 -26.30 8.18
C SER A 483 6.73 -25.46 7.53
N ASP A 484 6.07 -24.64 8.35
CA ASP A 484 4.84 -23.95 7.95
C ASP A 484 5.07 -22.90 6.85
N LYS A 485 6.31 -22.46 6.60
CA LYS A 485 6.67 -21.61 5.45
C LYS A 485 6.41 -22.29 4.10
N PHE A 486 6.67 -23.59 3.97
CA PHE A 486 6.43 -24.31 2.71
C PHE A 486 4.94 -24.64 2.52
N ASN A 487 4.25 -24.94 3.62
CA ASN A 487 2.79 -25.10 3.63
C ASN A 487 2.10 -23.80 3.17
N GLU A 488 2.54 -22.66 3.69
CA GLU A 488 2.06 -21.33 3.30
C GLU A 488 2.29 -21.05 1.80
N ARG A 489 3.51 -21.30 1.26
CA ARG A 489 3.77 -21.09 -0.18
C ARG A 489 2.88 -21.99 -1.06
N ARG A 490 2.64 -23.23 -0.65
CA ARG A 490 1.73 -24.16 -1.35
C ARG A 490 0.27 -23.71 -1.28
N ILE A 491 -0.19 -23.18 -0.14
CA ILE A 491 -1.52 -22.56 0.00
C ILE A 491 -1.63 -21.36 -0.96
N GLN A 492 -0.68 -20.43 -0.93
CA GLN A 492 -0.67 -19.24 -1.79
C GLN A 492 -0.70 -19.57 -3.28
N TYR A 493 0.08 -20.56 -3.72
CA TYR A 493 0.08 -21.02 -5.11
C TYR A 493 -1.26 -21.66 -5.51
N LEU A 494 -1.84 -22.52 -4.66
CA LEU A 494 -3.13 -23.15 -4.94
C LEU A 494 -4.29 -22.13 -4.97
N ILE A 495 -4.21 -21.06 -4.16
CA ILE A 495 -5.12 -19.90 -4.24
C ILE A 495 -4.91 -19.14 -5.57
N LYS A 496 -3.67 -18.78 -5.92
CA LYS A 496 -3.33 -18.06 -7.17
C LYS A 496 -3.77 -18.82 -8.44
N LYS A 497 -3.91 -20.13 -8.36
CA LYS A 497 -4.36 -21.01 -9.46
C LYS A 497 -5.81 -21.47 -9.36
N GLU A 498 -6.57 -20.98 -8.37
CA GLU A 498 -7.99 -21.30 -8.15
C GLU A 498 -8.24 -22.83 -7.98
N GLN A 499 -7.23 -23.57 -7.50
CA GLN A 499 -7.26 -25.04 -7.38
C GLN A 499 -7.93 -25.49 -6.08
N THR A 500 -9.17 -25.03 -5.89
CA THR A 500 -10.00 -25.18 -4.68
C THR A 500 -10.06 -26.61 -4.14
N GLU A 501 -10.24 -27.63 -4.99
CA GLU A 501 -10.30 -29.02 -4.52
C GLU A 501 -8.97 -29.52 -3.94
N LYS A 502 -7.85 -29.24 -4.63
CA LYS A 502 -6.50 -29.56 -4.12
C LYS A 502 -6.22 -28.82 -2.80
N LEU A 503 -6.70 -27.58 -2.67
CA LEU A 503 -6.54 -26.77 -1.46
C LEU A 503 -7.38 -27.30 -0.29
N ASN A 504 -8.64 -27.68 -0.53
CA ASN A 504 -9.52 -28.31 0.46
C ASN A 504 -8.91 -29.64 0.95
N ALA A 505 -8.39 -30.47 0.03
CA ALA A 505 -7.69 -31.70 0.36
C ALA A 505 -6.42 -31.44 1.19
N PHE A 506 -5.60 -30.46 0.81
CA PHE A 506 -4.36 -30.12 1.52
C PHE A 506 -4.64 -29.57 2.93
N PHE A 507 -5.66 -28.72 3.11
CA PHE A 507 -6.04 -28.26 4.46
C PHE A 507 -6.54 -29.41 5.36
N ARG A 508 -7.35 -30.35 4.84
CA ARG A 508 -7.78 -31.53 5.62
C ARG A 508 -6.58 -32.39 6.04
N GLU A 509 -5.58 -32.48 5.19
CA GLU A 509 -4.34 -33.21 5.47
C GLU A 509 -3.51 -32.49 6.55
N LEU A 510 -3.32 -31.17 6.45
CA LEU A 510 -2.65 -30.35 7.46
C LEU A 510 -3.35 -30.39 8.83
N VAL A 511 -4.69 -30.37 8.86
CA VAL A 511 -5.47 -30.50 10.11
C VAL A 511 -5.39 -31.92 10.69
N ARG A 512 -5.26 -32.96 9.84
CA ARG A 512 -4.96 -34.33 10.31
C ARG A 512 -3.53 -34.48 10.83
N GLU A 513 -2.55 -33.81 10.22
CA GLU A 513 -1.14 -33.82 10.66
C GLU A 513 -0.92 -33.00 11.95
N LYS A 514 -1.61 -31.86 12.11
CA LYS A 514 -1.45 -30.90 13.22
C LYS A 514 -2.81 -30.48 13.83
N PRO A 515 -3.59 -31.40 14.45
CA PRO A 515 -4.97 -31.14 14.88
C PRO A 515 -5.12 -30.07 15.98
N ASP A 516 -4.07 -29.81 16.74
CA ASP A 516 -4.03 -28.79 17.81
C ASP A 516 -3.51 -27.41 17.31
N ASN A 517 -3.18 -27.28 16.01
CA ASN A 517 -2.70 -26.01 15.45
C ASN A 517 -3.88 -25.11 15.04
N LEU A 518 -4.29 -24.24 15.98
CA LEU A 518 -5.38 -23.28 15.78
C LEU A 518 -5.18 -22.35 14.57
N SER A 519 -3.95 -22.00 14.19
CA SER A 519 -3.68 -21.12 13.03
C SER A 519 -4.04 -21.81 11.71
N ILE A 520 -3.68 -23.09 11.55
CA ILE A 520 -4.07 -23.90 10.38
C ILE A 520 -5.59 -24.12 10.37
N LEU A 521 -6.19 -24.37 11.54
CA LEU A 521 -7.63 -24.61 11.68
C LEU A 521 -8.47 -23.37 11.34
N ILE A 522 -8.07 -22.17 11.80
CA ILE A 522 -8.72 -20.90 11.45
C ILE A 522 -8.57 -20.62 9.95
N LYS A 523 -7.37 -20.80 9.37
CA LYS A 523 -7.16 -20.68 7.91
C LYS A 523 -8.05 -21.62 7.10
N TYR A 524 -8.27 -22.85 7.58
CA TYR A 524 -9.18 -23.79 6.92
C TYR A 524 -10.66 -23.37 7.09
N ALA A 525 -11.06 -22.87 8.25
CA ALA A 525 -12.40 -22.32 8.47
C ALA A 525 -12.67 -21.09 7.58
N HIS A 526 -11.68 -20.20 7.40
CA HIS A 526 -11.74 -19.08 6.45
C HIS A 526 -11.91 -19.54 5.01
N PHE A 527 -11.12 -20.53 4.59
CA PHE A 527 -11.25 -21.14 3.26
C PHE A 527 -12.64 -21.76 3.05
N LEU A 528 -13.16 -22.52 4.02
CA LEU A 528 -14.50 -23.10 3.95
C LEU A 528 -15.60 -22.04 3.91
N LYS A 529 -15.48 -20.95 4.70
CA LYS A 529 -16.39 -19.78 4.65
C LYS A 529 -16.39 -19.14 3.26
N ALA A 530 -15.21 -18.92 2.68
CA ALA A 530 -15.06 -18.32 1.35
C ALA A 530 -15.56 -19.24 0.22
N ASN A 531 -15.45 -20.55 0.36
CA ASN A 531 -15.87 -21.55 -0.62
C ASN A 531 -17.38 -21.89 -0.59
N GLY A 532 -18.21 -21.10 0.11
CA GLY A 532 -19.63 -21.39 0.26
C GLY A 532 -19.94 -22.64 1.12
N GLU A 533 -18.99 -23.08 1.95
CA GLU A 533 -19.14 -24.20 2.90
C GLU A 533 -19.20 -23.75 4.38
N PRO A 534 -19.85 -22.62 4.77
CA PRO A 534 -19.72 -22.05 6.11
C PRO A 534 -20.26 -22.96 7.24
N VAL A 535 -21.19 -23.88 6.96
CA VAL A 535 -21.62 -24.91 7.94
C VAL A 535 -20.46 -25.82 8.35
N LYS A 536 -19.53 -26.12 7.44
CA LYS A 536 -18.33 -26.92 7.75
C LYS A 536 -17.30 -26.09 8.51
N ALA A 537 -17.18 -24.80 8.19
CA ALA A 537 -16.38 -23.86 8.97
C ALA A 537 -16.90 -23.72 10.41
N GLU A 538 -18.23 -23.63 10.58
CA GLU A 538 -18.85 -23.47 11.90
C GLU A 538 -18.62 -24.72 12.75
N ASN A 539 -18.85 -25.92 12.21
CA ASN A 539 -18.60 -27.16 12.95
C ASN A 539 -17.11 -27.36 13.31
N LEU A 540 -16.19 -26.98 12.41
CA LEU A 540 -14.74 -27.03 12.66
C LEU A 540 -14.31 -26.09 13.79
N LEU A 541 -14.92 -24.90 13.89
CA LEU A 541 -14.64 -23.94 14.97
C LEU A 541 -15.38 -24.29 16.26
N ARG A 542 -16.63 -24.76 16.20
CA ARG A 542 -17.47 -25.10 17.36
C ARG A 542 -16.81 -26.15 18.24
N GLU A 543 -16.26 -27.21 17.64
CA GLU A 543 -15.49 -28.25 18.36
C GLU A 543 -14.33 -27.66 19.18
N LYS A 544 -13.69 -26.59 18.68
CA LYS A 544 -12.58 -25.93 19.38
C LYS A 544 -13.04 -24.84 20.36
N VAL A 545 -14.17 -24.18 20.12
CA VAL A 545 -14.80 -23.29 21.10
C VAL A 545 -15.34 -24.07 22.30
N GLU A 546 -15.88 -25.28 22.10
CA GLU A 546 -16.29 -26.18 23.20
C GLU A 546 -15.10 -26.61 24.08
N LEU A 547 -13.89 -26.74 23.50
CA LEU A 547 -12.66 -27.04 24.23
C LEU A 547 -11.99 -25.80 24.85
N PHE A 548 -12.18 -24.63 24.25
CA PHE A 548 -11.56 -23.35 24.64
C PHE A 548 -12.59 -22.20 24.67
N PRO A 549 -13.62 -22.25 25.53
CA PRO A 549 -14.77 -21.33 25.49
C PRO A 549 -14.42 -19.89 25.87
N GLU A 550 -13.25 -19.67 26.48
CA GLU A 550 -12.73 -18.35 26.85
C GLU A 550 -11.63 -17.85 25.88
N ASN A 551 -11.51 -18.45 24.69
CA ASN A 551 -10.56 -17.98 23.67
C ASN A 551 -11.20 -16.88 22.79
N PRO A 552 -10.78 -15.61 22.91
CA PRO A 552 -11.45 -14.50 22.25
C PRO A 552 -11.32 -14.57 20.71
N TYR A 553 -10.24 -15.16 20.19
CA TYR A 553 -10.05 -15.35 18.76
C TYR A 553 -10.98 -16.42 18.20
N LEU A 554 -11.13 -17.57 18.87
CA LEU A 554 -12.03 -18.63 18.38
C LEU A 554 -13.51 -18.20 18.46
N LEU A 555 -13.91 -17.49 19.52
CA LEU A 555 -15.25 -16.88 19.62
C LEU A 555 -15.50 -15.85 18.50
N LYS A 556 -14.55 -14.94 18.25
CA LYS A 556 -14.61 -13.98 17.14
C LYS A 556 -14.80 -14.68 15.80
N GLU A 557 -13.96 -15.67 15.49
CA GLU A 557 -14.01 -16.36 14.20
C GLU A 557 -15.28 -17.20 14.03
N LEU A 558 -15.78 -17.83 15.10
CA LEU A 558 -17.07 -18.52 15.10
C LEU A 558 -18.21 -17.52 14.82
N GLY A 559 -18.22 -16.37 15.50
CA GLY A 559 -19.20 -15.31 15.26
C GLY A 559 -19.16 -14.78 13.83
N GLN A 560 -17.97 -14.59 13.24
CA GLN A 560 -17.84 -14.20 11.83
C GLN A 560 -18.32 -15.28 10.84
N VAL A 561 -18.20 -16.57 11.17
CA VAL A 561 -18.80 -17.65 10.37
C VAL A 561 -20.33 -17.67 10.53
N GLN A 562 -20.84 -17.39 11.73
CA GLN A 562 -22.28 -17.34 11.98
C GLN A 562 -22.97 -16.15 11.29
N LEU A 563 -22.30 -15.00 11.15
CA LEU A 563 -22.74 -13.92 10.26
C LEU A 563 -22.87 -14.38 8.80
N ALA A 564 -21.92 -15.17 8.30
CA ALA A 564 -21.99 -15.75 6.95
C ALA A 564 -23.07 -16.85 6.80
N LEU A 565 -23.56 -17.40 7.91
CA LEU A 565 -24.74 -18.27 7.99
C LEU A 565 -26.05 -17.48 8.22
N GLN A 566 -26.01 -16.14 8.20
CA GLN A 566 -27.11 -15.24 8.57
C GLN A 566 -27.62 -15.40 10.02
N ASN A 567 -26.92 -16.17 10.86
CA ASN A 567 -27.24 -16.36 12.28
C ASN A 567 -26.68 -15.20 13.13
N LYS A 568 -27.22 -14.00 12.87
CA LYS A 568 -26.91 -12.75 13.58
C LYS A 568 -27.03 -12.86 15.11
N PRO A 569 -28.03 -13.55 15.71
CA PRO A 569 -28.11 -13.70 17.16
C PRO A 569 -26.92 -14.44 17.78
N ALA A 570 -26.53 -15.59 17.22
CA ALA A 570 -25.40 -16.38 17.74
C ALA A 570 -24.05 -15.67 17.53
N ALA A 571 -23.92 -14.91 16.43
CA ALA A 571 -22.75 -14.07 16.21
C ALA A 571 -22.61 -12.97 17.27
N LEU A 572 -23.70 -12.25 17.57
CA LEU A 572 -23.73 -11.23 18.63
C LEU A 572 -23.50 -11.83 20.02
N GLU A 573 -24.02 -13.03 20.29
CA GLU A 573 -23.72 -13.77 21.53
C GLU A 573 -22.21 -14.07 21.65
N ASN A 574 -21.59 -14.61 20.61
CA ASN A 574 -20.15 -14.87 20.57
C ASN A 574 -19.32 -13.59 20.72
N PHE A 575 -19.70 -12.48 20.08
CA PHE A 575 -19.00 -11.20 20.24
C PHE A 575 -19.15 -10.62 21.65
N ARG A 576 -20.33 -10.68 22.26
CA ARG A 576 -20.54 -10.29 23.67
C ARG A 576 -19.72 -11.16 24.62
N ASN A 577 -19.58 -12.46 24.34
CA ASN A 577 -18.68 -13.35 25.07
C ASN A 577 -17.21 -12.96 24.90
N VAL A 578 -16.79 -12.35 23.79
CA VAL A 578 -15.45 -11.73 23.71
C VAL A 578 -15.36 -10.47 24.57
N MET A 579 -16.40 -9.61 24.61
CA MET A 579 -16.39 -8.42 25.46
C MET A 579 -16.42 -8.69 26.97
N THR A 580 -16.76 -9.91 27.43
CA THR A 580 -16.57 -10.29 28.85
C THR A 580 -15.14 -10.73 29.15
N ILE A 581 -14.36 -11.14 28.14
CA ILE A 581 -12.97 -11.59 28.23
C ILE A 581 -11.99 -10.43 27.99
N ASP A 582 -12.31 -9.57 27.03
CA ASP A 582 -11.54 -8.39 26.62
C ASP A 582 -12.49 -7.17 26.46
N PRO A 583 -12.90 -6.53 27.58
CA PRO A 583 -13.91 -5.46 27.56
C PRO A 583 -13.46 -4.16 26.90
N GLN A 584 -12.21 -4.05 26.46
CA GLN A 584 -11.66 -2.90 25.76
C GLN A 584 -11.37 -3.20 24.28
N ASN A 585 -11.79 -4.37 23.77
CA ASN A 585 -11.49 -4.79 22.40
C ASN A 585 -12.17 -3.88 21.35
N PRO A 586 -11.42 -3.03 20.64
CA PRO A 586 -12.01 -2.01 19.78
C PRO A 586 -12.40 -2.57 18.41
N GLU A 587 -12.15 -3.84 18.11
CA GLU A 587 -12.66 -4.51 16.91
C GLU A 587 -14.02 -5.16 17.21
N ILE A 588 -14.12 -5.87 18.33
CA ILE A 588 -15.34 -6.54 18.77
C ILE A 588 -16.41 -5.52 19.17
N GLU A 589 -16.05 -4.44 19.88
CA GLU A 589 -16.99 -3.36 20.19
C GLU A 589 -17.64 -2.80 18.90
N LYS A 590 -16.86 -2.68 17.82
CA LYS A 590 -17.35 -2.21 16.50
C LYS A 590 -18.17 -3.25 15.77
N LEU A 591 -17.83 -4.54 15.86
CA LEU A 591 -18.67 -5.61 15.31
C LEU A 591 -20.01 -5.69 16.06
N ILE A 592 -20.00 -5.51 17.38
CA ILE A 592 -21.22 -5.39 18.17
C ILE A 592 -21.99 -4.15 17.74
N GLN A 593 -21.40 -2.95 17.73
CA GLN A 593 -22.08 -1.73 17.29
C GLN A 593 -22.66 -1.86 15.87
N LEU A 594 -21.89 -2.34 14.89
CA LEU A 594 -22.29 -2.52 13.49
C LEU A 594 -23.48 -3.48 13.30
N TYR A 595 -23.62 -4.49 14.16
CA TYR A 595 -24.69 -5.48 14.06
C TYR A 595 -25.81 -5.30 15.10
N GLU A 596 -25.58 -4.59 16.21
CA GLU A 596 -26.62 -4.14 17.15
C GLU A 596 -27.31 -2.85 16.70
N SER A 597 -26.67 -2.01 15.88
CA SER A 597 -27.29 -0.79 15.34
C SER A 597 -28.37 -1.08 14.30
N GLU A 598 -29.57 -1.42 14.78
CA GLU A 598 -30.88 -1.17 14.16
C GLU A 598 -30.91 -1.31 12.63
N ASP A 599 -30.90 -2.55 12.15
CA ASP A 599 -30.98 -2.87 10.72
C ASP A 599 -32.30 -3.57 10.32
N ASP A 600 -33.40 -3.16 10.96
CA ASP A 600 -34.73 -3.16 10.34
C ASP A 600 -34.94 -1.83 9.58
N ALA A 601 -33.94 -1.48 8.76
CA ALA A 601 -33.91 -0.40 7.77
C ALA A 601 -34.33 1.00 8.25
N PHE A 602 -33.35 1.86 8.55
CA PHE A 602 -33.58 3.31 8.80
C PHE A 602 -34.32 4.04 7.66
N TYR A 603 -34.25 3.49 6.45
CA TYR A 603 -34.91 3.98 5.24
C TYR A 603 -36.36 3.47 5.06
N ALA A 604 -36.81 2.47 5.84
CA ALA A 604 -38.09 1.78 5.62
C ALA A 604 -39.30 2.73 5.58
N LYS A 605 -39.34 3.74 6.45
CA LYS A 605 -40.44 4.73 6.51
C LYS A 605 -40.45 5.76 5.37
N TYR A 606 -39.43 5.75 4.50
CA TYR A 606 -39.32 6.60 3.32
C TYR A 606 -39.38 5.81 2.00
N ARG A 607 -39.43 4.47 2.09
CA ARG A 607 -39.53 3.56 0.94
C ARG A 607 -40.95 3.63 0.37
N GLN A 608 -41.08 4.05 -0.88
CA GLN A 608 -42.37 4.04 -1.60
C GLN A 608 -42.57 2.70 -2.32
N THR A 609 -43.82 2.29 -2.58
CA THR A 609 -44.11 1.06 -3.32
C THR A 609 -44.33 1.33 -4.81
N ALA A 610 -44.06 0.33 -5.65
CA ALA A 610 -44.27 0.41 -7.11
C ALA A 610 -45.75 0.58 -7.54
N GLN A 611 -46.69 0.64 -6.60
CA GLN A 611 -48.14 0.74 -6.81
C GLN A 611 -48.67 2.16 -6.55
N GLU A 612 -47.91 3.02 -5.89
CA GLU A 612 -48.29 4.39 -5.50
C GLU A 612 -47.89 5.45 -6.53
N ILE A 613 -47.30 5.02 -7.65
CA ILE A 613 -46.58 5.87 -8.61
C ILE A 613 -47.39 6.01 -9.90
N THR A 614 -47.60 7.25 -10.35
CA THR A 614 -48.50 7.58 -11.46
C THR A 614 -47.77 7.55 -12.81
N ILE A 615 -48.01 6.52 -13.60
CA ILE A 615 -47.42 6.32 -14.95
C ILE A 615 -47.62 7.55 -15.85
N GLY A 616 -46.57 7.95 -16.59
CA GLY A 616 -46.53 9.20 -17.34
C GLY A 616 -45.84 9.11 -18.71
N SER A 617 -46.57 9.57 -19.73
CA SER A 617 -46.15 9.97 -21.09
C SER A 617 -44.78 10.72 -21.17
N LYS A 618 -43.98 10.63 -22.25
CA LYS A 618 -44.09 9.74 -23.44
C LYS A 618 -42.76 9.25 -24.02
N ASP A 619 -41.63 9.63 -23.44
CA ASP A 619 -40.38 9.80 -24.18
C ASP A 619 -39.30 8.82 -23.68
N GLY A 620 -38.72 8.03 -24.59
CA GLY A 620 -37.53 7.19 -24.33
C GLY A 620 -37.56 6.37 -23.03
N VAL A 621 -36.82 6.83 -22.02
CA VAL A 621 -36.77 6.32 -20.65
C VAL A 621 -37.24 7.42 -19.70
N ARG A 622 -38.08 7.09 -18.73
CA ARG A 622 -38.53 8.00 -17.65
C ARG A 622 -38.10 7.46 -16.28
N VAL A 623 -37.75 8.34 -15.34
CA VAL A 623 -37.52 7.99 -13.93
C VAL A 623 -38.75 8.41 -13.14
N ASN A 624 -39.58 7.45 -12.74
CA ASN A 624 -40.81 7.76 -12.01
C ASN A 624 -40.57 8.03 -10.51
N LEU A 625 -39.45 7.53 -9.97
CA LEU A 625 -38.97 7.88 -8.64
C LEU A 625 -37.45 7.73 -8.57
N HIS A 626 -36.76 8.73 -8.02
CA HIS A 626 -35.40 8.61 -7.50
C HIS A 626 -35.37 9.12 -6.06
N ASN A 627 -35.23 8.20 -5.10
CA ASN A 627 -35.34 8.47 -3.67
C ASN A 627 -34.03 8.10 -2.96
N THR A 628 -33.40 9.07 -2.31
CA THR A 628 -32.14 8.90 -1.56
C THR A 628 -32.35 9.20 -0.08
N VAL A 629 -31.95 8.27 0.79
CA VAL A 629 -31.99 8.45 2.26
C VAL A 629 -30.59 8.26 2.83
N LYS A 630 -29.98 9.34 3.33
CA LYS A 630 -28.65 9.35 3.93
C LYS A 630 -28.74 9.53 5.44
N LYS A 631 -28.30 8.52 6.21
CA LYS A 631 -28.11 8.60 7.66
C LYS A 631 -26.64 8.83 7.95
N ILE A 632 -26.31 9.88 8.70
CA ILE A 632 -24.96 10.14 9.22
C ILE A 632 -24.95 9.76 10.70
N SER A 633 -23.89 9.10 11.16
CA SER A 633 -23.71 8.68 12.56
C SER A 633 -23.01 9.75 13.41
N SER A 634 -23.01 9.58 14.73
CA SER A 634 -22.19 10.38 15.65
C SER A 634 -20.68 10.24 15.44
N SER A 635 -20.24 9.24 14.66
CA SER A 635 -18.84 9.06 14.22
C SER A 635 -18.50 9.74 12.89
N GLY A 636 -19.47 10.45 12.29
CA GLY A 636 -19.35 11.09 10.98
C GLY A 636 -19.47 10.14 9.77
N GLN A 637 -19.54 8.82 9.99
CA GLN A 637 -19.75 7.82 8.93
C GLN A 637 -21.18 7.87 8.40
N SER A 638 -21.38 7.61 7.11
CA SER A 638 -22.68 7.61 6.45
C SER A 638 -23.16 6.24 5.96
N SER A 639 -24.47 6.03 6.02
CA SER A 639 -25.19 4.97 5.31
C SER A 639 -26.16 5.63 4.35
N VAL A 640 -26.06 5.32 3.07
CA VAL A 640 -26.91 5.87 2.01
C VAL A 640 -27.74 4.74 1.39
N TYR A 641 -29.06 4.90 1.42
CA TYR A 641 -30.01 4.06 0.70
C TYR A 641 -30.49 4.78 -0.55
N TYR A 642 -30.59 4.05 -1.65
CA TYR A 642 -31.12 4.51 -2.93
C TYR A 642 -32.28 3.60 -3.36
N GLN A 643 -33.36 4.21 -3.84
CA GLN A 643 -34.50 3.56 -4.48
C GLN A 643 -34.78 4.29 -5.79
N ILE A 644 -34.65 3.60 -6.91
CA ILE A 644 -34.85 4.17 -8.26
C ILE A 644 -35.80 3.29 -9.07
N ILE A 645 -36.78 3.92 -9.72
CA ILE A 645 -37.81 3.26 -10.50
C ILE A 645 -37.85 3.88 -11.90
N TYR A 646 -37.40 3.12 -12.89
CA TYR A 646 -37.40 3.51 -14.30
C TYR A 646 -38.61 2.92 -15.03
N GLU A 647 -39.05 3.57 -16.10
CA GLU A 647 -40.04 3.09 -17.06
C GLU A 647 -39.52 3.26 -18.49
N ILE A 648 -39.66 2.21 -19.31
CA ILE A 648 -39.32 2.23 -20.73
C ILE A 648 -40.55 2.68 -21.54
N ALA A 649 -40.62 3.98 -21.86
CA ALA A 649 -41.76 4.56 -22.56
C ALA A 649 -41.75 4.26 -24.07
N GLU A 650 -40.58 4.13 -24.69
CA GLU A 650 -40.43 3.89 -26.13
C GLU A 650 -39.30 2.89 -26.49
N GLU A 651 -39.30 2.40 -27.74
CA GLU A 651 -38.31 1.42 -28.22
C GLU A 651 -36.85 1.96 -28.16
N GLN A 652 -36.67 3.28 -28.26
CA GLN A 652 -35.35 3.90 -28.09
C GLN A 652 -34.79 3.67 -26.67
N GLY A 653 -35.65 3.74 -25.64
CA GLY A 653 -35.26 3.60 -24.24
C GLY A 653 -34.68 2.23 -23.88
N ILE A 654 -35.05 1.18 -24.63
CA ILE A 654 -34.48 -0.18 -24.53
C ILE A 654 -32.95 -0.17 -24.75
N LYS A 655 -32.44 0.74 -25.59
CA LYS A 655 -31.01 0.89 -25.88
C LYS A 655 -30.31 1.86 -24.93
N GLU A 656 -31.03 2.88 -24.45
CA GLU A 656 -30.51 3.90 -23.56
C GLU A 656 -30.29 3.35 -22.14
N LEU A 657 -31.27 2.62 -21.59
CA LEU A 657 -31.18 2.00 -20.27
C LEU A 657 -30.73 0.53 -20.34
N ALA A 658 -29.59 0.26 -20.97
CA ALA A 658 -29.03 -1.10 -21.05
C ALA A 658 -28.62 -1.70 -19.67
N GLY A 659 -28.57 -0.88 -18.63
CA GLY A 659 -28.27 -1.25 -17.26
C GLY A 659 -28.12 -0.03 -16.35
N HIS A 660 -28.01 -0.26 -15.04
CA HIS A 660 -27.62 0.75 -14.06
C HIS A 660 -26.24 0.44 -13.46
N SER A 661 -25.48 1.47 -13.08
CA SER A 661 -24.22 1.29 -12.37
C SER A 661 -23.94 2.40 -11.36
N PHE A 662 -23.48 2.01 -10.18
CA PHE A 662 -23.00 2.92 -9.12
C PHE A 662 -21.62 2.46 -8.64
N SER A 663 -20.89 3.33 -7.95
CA SER A 663 -19.54 3.03 -7.46
C SER A 663 -19.42 3.11 -5.94
N TYR A 664 -18.48 2.34 -5.37
CA TYR A 664 -18.14 2.34 -3.95
C TYR A 664 -16.66 1.96 -3.76
N ALA A 665 -16.05 2.31 -2.64
CA ALA A 665 -14.66 1.95 -2.31
C ALA A 665 -14.60 0.70 -1.41
N PRO A 666 -14.30 -0.53 -1.88
CA PRO A 666 -14.53 -1.76 -1.10
C PRO A 666 -13.68 -1.94 0.16
N LEU A 667 -12.66 -1.10 0.38
CA LEU A 667 -11.85 -1.06 1.61
C LEU A 667 -12.41 -0.11 2.68
N ARG A 668 -13.38 0.74 2.30
CA ARG A 668 -13.97 1.81 3.12
C ARG A 668 -15.49 1.82 3.10
N GLN A 669 -16.11 1.07 2.19
CA GLN A 669 -17.54 1.03 1.97
C GLN A 669 -18.03 -0.40 1.67
N ARG A 670 -19.22 -0.72 2.18
CA ARG A 670 -20.00 -1.92 1.84
C ARG A 670 -21.12 -1.51 0.88
N ALA A 671 -21.18 -2.14 -0.29
CA ALA A 671 -22.31 -2.04 -1.21
C ALA A 671 -23.20 -3.29 -1.14
N GLU A 672 -24.51 -3.10 -1.09
CA GLU A 672 -25.53 -4.14 -0.98
C GLU A 672 -26.69 -3.86 -1.93
N ILE A 673 -27.06 -4.83 -2.78
CA ILE A 673 -28.28 -4.75 -3.59
C ILE A 673 -29.43 -5.31 -2.75
N ILE A 674 -30.42 -4.49 -2.44
CA ILE A 674 -31.59 -4.85 -1.64
C ILE A 674 -32.67 -5.44 -2.55
N LYS A 675 -32.87 -4.88 -3.75
CA LYS A 675 -33.84 -5.34 -4.74
C LYS A 675 -33.41 -4.91 -6.14
N ALA A 676 -33.57 -5.76 -7.14
CA ALA A 676 -33.34 -5.42 -8.54
C ALA A 676 -34.24 -6.29 -9.42
N GLU A 677 -35.27 -5.70 -10.02
CA GLU A 677 -36.32 -6.42 -10.74
C GLU A 677 -36.78 -5.68 -11.98
N VAL A 678 -37.20 -6.42 -13.01
CA VAL A 678 -37.98 -5.89 -14.14
C VAL A 678 -39.43 -6.36 -13.99
N ILE A 679 -40.38 -5.42 -13.98
CA ILE A 679 -41.81 -5.65 -13.80
C ILE A 679 -42.50 -5.44 -15.15
N ARG A 680 -43.08 -6.51 -15.71
CA ARG A 680 -43.70 -6.55 -17.04
C ARG A 680 -45.14 -7.03 -16.93
N GLU A 681 -46.10 -6.11 -17.00
CA GLU A 681 -47.54 -6.36 -16.76
C GLU A 681 -47.84 -7.15 -15.48
N ASN A 682 -47.83 -8.49 -15.57
CA ASN A 682 -48.12 -9.45 -14.50
C ASN A 682 -46.91 -10.36 -14.14
N GLU A 683 -45.77 -10.20 -14.80
CA GLU A 683 -44.51 -10.91 -14.53
C GLU A 683 -43.54 -10.02 -13.75
N THR A 684 -42.68 -10.62 -12.92
CA THR A 684 -41.59 -9.93 -12.23
C THR A 684 -40.31 -10.76 -12.34
N ILE A 685 -39.34 -10.23 -13.07
CA ILE A 685 -38.08 -10.88 -13.41
C ILE A 685 -37.02 -10.39 -12.43
N LEU A 686 -36.61 -11.26 -11.50
CA LEU A 686 -35.55 -10.94 -10.53
C LEU A 686 -34.17 -10.91 -11.21
N LEU A 687 -33.50 -9.76 -11.16
CA LEU A 687 -32.13 -9.61 -11.62
C LEU A 687 -31.19 -10.21 -10.58
N SER A 688 -30.46 -11.24 -11.00
CA SER A 688 -29.57 -12.05 -10.14
C SER A 688 -28.11 -12.03 -10.60
N HIS A 689 -27.85 -11.49 -11.78
CA HIS A 689 -26.53 -11.46 -12.41
C HIS A 689 -26.00 -10.03 -12.39
N PHE A 690 -24.97 -9.77 -11.58
CA PHE A 690 -24.34 -8.47 -11.44
C PHE A 690 -22.84 -8.57 -11.64
N ASN A 691 -22.26 -7.63 -12.38
CA ASN A 691 -20.82 -7.55 -12.58
C ASN A 691 -20.17 -6.54 -11.61
N ARG A 692 -18.88 -6.73 -11.31
CA ARG A 692 -18.08 -5.78 -10.53
C ARG A 692 -16.81 -5.45 -11.30
N ALA A 693 -16.64 -4.19 -11.67
CA ALA A 693 -15.47 -3.71 -12.41
C ALA A 693 -14.64 -2.75 -11.54
N ARG A 694 -13.31 -2.94 -11.47
CA ARG A 694 -12.43 -1.94 -10.84
C ARG A 694 -12.40 -0.68 -11.70
N LEU A 695 -12.66 0.48 -11.12
CA LEU A 695 -12.57 1.75 -11.83
C LEU A 695 -11.11 2.24 -11.85
N SER A 696 -10.66 2.61 -13.03
CA SER A 696 -9.39 3.30 -13.28
C SER A 696 -9.51 4.01 -14.63
N ASN A 697 -8.69 5.02 -14.87
CA ASN A 697 -8.60 5.67 -16.17
C ASN A 697 -7.15 5.67 -16.66
N PRO A 698 -6.63 4.52 -17.15
CA PRO A 698 -5.22 4.38 -17.49
C PRO A 698 -4.73 5.34 -18.58
N SER A 699 -5.62 5.74 -19.49
CA SER A 699 -5.34 6.75 -20.53
C SER A 699 -4.96 8.11 -19.96
N TYR A 700 -5.49 8.45 -18.77
CA TYR A 700 -5.17 9.67 -18.01
C TYR A 700 -4.25 9.36 -16.80
N ARG A 701 -3.75 8.13 -16.68
CA ARG A 701 -2.90 7.62 -15.58
C ARG A 701 -3.53 7.82 -14.19
N MET A 702 -4.87 7.72 -14.09
CA MET A 702 -5.60 7.86 -12.83
C MET A 702 -6.05 6.49 -12.29
N TYR A 703 -5.81 6.26 -11.00
CA TYR A 703 -6.09 4.99 -10.30
C TYR A 703 -6.78 5.25 -8.96
N TYR A 704 -7.86 4.52 -8.70
CA TYR A 704 -8.76 4.72 -7.55
C TYR A 704 -8.92 3.43 -6.74
N ASP A 705 -9.40 3.51 -5.50
CA ASP A 705 -9.87 2.33 -4.75
C ASP A 705 -11.33 1.94 -5.07
N LEU A 706 -11.93 2.54 -6.09
CA LEU A 706 -13.33 2.39 -6.48
C LEU A 706 -13.62 1.12 -7.31
N VAL A 707 -14.77 0.51 -7.06
CA VAL A 707 -15.38 -0.54 -7.87
C VAL A 707 -16.78 -0.11 -8.30
N ALA A 708 -17.07 -0.21 -9.59
CA ALA A 708 -18.42 -0.10 -10.12
C ALA A 708 -19.17 -1.41 -9.92
N TYR A 709 -20.35 -1.34 -9.31
CA TYR A 709 -21.40 -2.34 -9.44
C TYR A 709 -22.10 -2.12 -10.78
N GLN A 710 -22.26 -3.17 -11.58
CA GLN A 710 -22.93 -3.11 -12.88
C GLN A 710 -24.13 -4.07 -12.88
N ILE A 711 -25.32 -3.51 -13.09
CA ILE A 711 -26.60 -4.20 -13.09
C ILE A 711 -27.15 -4.13 -14.53
N PRO A 712 -26.86 -5.12 -15.39
CA PRO A 712 -27.40 -5.15 -16.75
C PRO A 712 -28.91 -5.38 -16.73
N PHE A 713 -29.64 -4.78 -17.67
CA PHE A 713 -31.07 -4.98 -17.86
C PHE A 713 -31.32 -5.74 -19.18
N PRO A 714 -31.23 -7.09 -19.19
CA PRO A 714 -31.37 -7.87 -20.41
C PRO A 714 -32.83 -7.96 -20.86
N ASN A 715 -33.03 -7.95 -22.19
CA ASN A 715 -34.33 -8.22 -22.83
C ASN A 715 -35.47 -7.28 -22.39
N LEU A 716 -35.15 -5.99 -22.18
CA LEU A 716 -36.14 -4.94 -21.94
C LEU A 716 -37.12 -4.79 -23.13
N GLN A 717 -38.35 -4.39 -22.80
CA GLN A 717 -39.45 -4.13 -23.72
C GLN A 717 -40.13 -2.80 -23.36
N VAL A 718 -40.87 -2.22 -24.31
CA VAL A 718 -41.69 -1.03 -24.03
C VAL A 718 -42.78 -1.37 -23.01
N GLY A 719 -42.93 -0.54 -21.98
CA GLY A 719 -43.79 -0.80 -20.83
C GLY A 719 -43.15 -1.59 -19.68
N ASP A 720 -41.90 -2.06 -19.83
CA ASP A 720 -41.15 -2.60 -18.69
C ASP A 720 -40.83 -1.50 -17.68
N ARG A 721 -40.99 -1.80 -16.40
CA ARG A 721 -40.59 -0.94 -15.28
C ARG A 721 -39.46 -1.61 -14.50
N ILE A 722 -38.36 -0.91 -14.30
CA ILE A 722 -37.19 -1.43 -13.60
C ILE A 722 -37.21 -0.87 -12.17
N TYR A 723 -37.28 -1.77 -11.19
CA TYR A 723 -37.34 -1.43 -9.77
C TYR A 723 -36.01 -1.80 -9.10
N LEU A 724 -35.26 -0.78 -8.66
CA LEU A 724 -33.91 -0.92 -8.10
C LEU A 724 -33.84 -0.32 -6.68
N GLU A 725 -33.24 -1.08 -5.77
CA GLU A 725 -32.87 -0.62 -4.44
C GLU A 725 -31.48 -1.12 -4.05
N TYR A 726 -30.64 -0.23 -3.53
CA TYR A 726 -29.32 -0.57 -3.02
C TYR A 726 -28.90 0.33 -1.87
N ARG A 727 -27.89 -0.11 -1.13
CA ARG A 727 -27.30 0.58 0.01
C ARG A 727 -25.79 0.65 -0.14
N VAL A 728 -25.21 1.78 0.27
CA VAL A 728 -23.77 1.98 0.45
C VAL A 728 -23.51 2.48 1.87
N ASP A 729 -22.77 1.71 2.67
CA ASP A 729 -22.41 2.03 4.05
C ASP A 729 -20.90 2.29 4.17
N ASP A 730 -20.49 3.36 4.84
CA ASP A 730 -19.09 3.63 5.19
C ASP A 730 -18.61 2.67 6.30
N ILE A 731 -17.83 1.65 5.93
CA ILE A 731 -17.23 0.69 6.86
C ILE A 731 -15.87 1.19 7.38
N GLY A 732 -15.75 1.27 8.70
CA GLY A 732 -14.55 1.78 9.35
C GLY A 732 -14.78 2.07 10.84
N PRO A 733 -13.72 2.48 11.55
CA PRO A 733 -13.79 2.83 12.97
C PRO A 733 -14.19 4.28 13.25
N LYS A 734 -14.02 5.16 12.25
CA LYS A 734 -14.29 6.60 12.23
C LYS A 734 -14.41 7.05 10.77
N ASN A 735 -15.04 8.19 10.55
CA ASN A 735 -14.92 8.95 9.30
C ASN A 735 -13.44 9.28 8.98
N ILE A 736 -13.03 9.13 7.71
CA ILE A 736 -11.66 9.42 7.25
C ILE A 736 -11.32 10.92 7.24
N TYR A 737 -12.34 11.80 7.22
CA TYR A 737 -12.18 13.25 7.29
C TYR A 737 -12.20 13.78 8.74
N GLY A 738 -12.25 12.89 9.73
CA GLY A 738 -12.37 13.24 11.15
C GLY A 738 -13.77 13.72 11.50
N SER A 739 -13.90 14.95 11.99
CA SER A 739 -15.20 15.58 12.29
C SER A 739 -15.95 16.06 11.04
N TYR A 740 -15.26 16.30 9.92
CA TYR A 740 -15.88 16.88 8.73
C TYR A 740 -16.82 15.91 8.01
N PHE A 741 -18.10 16.29 7.91
CA PHE A 741 -19.02 15.82 6.88
C PHE A 741 -19.57 16.99 6.06
N GLY A 742 -19.84 16.75 4.78
CA GLY A 742 -20.44 17.69 3.85
C GLY A 742 -20.70 17.01 2.50
N ASP A 743 -21.55 17.61 1.67
CA ASP A 743 -21.96 17.04 0.37
C ASP A 743 -22.49 18.12 -0.58
N LEU A 744 -22.48 17.84 -1.88
CA LEU A 744 -23.08 18.69 -2.92
C LEU A 744 -24.00 17.83 -3.79
N VAL A 745 -25.30 17.92 -3.52
CA VAL A 745 -26.35 17.06 -4.07
C VAL A 745 -27.11 17.82 -5.14
N TYR A 746 -26.89 17.47 -6.40
CA TYR A 746 -27.72 17.94 -7.52
C TYR A 746 -28.99 17.10 -7.63
N PHE A 747 -30.16 17.74 -7.69
CA PHE A 747 -31.46 17.07 -7.91
C PHE A 747 -31.66 16.86 -9.41
N LYS A 748 -30.92 15.90 -9.98
CA LYS A 748 -31.06 15.45 -11.38
C LYS A 748 -30.95 13.94 -11.52
N ASP A 749 -31.43 13.45 -12.66
CA ASP A 749 -31.06 12.16 -13.23
C ASP A 749 -30.59 12.38 -14.69
N ASN A 750 -30.26 11.32 -15.43
CA ASN A 750 -29.94 11.39 -16.87
C ASN A 750 -31.20 11.38 -17.75
N TYR A 751 -32.38 11.23 -17.15
CA TYR A 751 -33.67 11.03 -17.81
C TYR A 751 -34.75 11.95 -17.19
N PRO A 752 -35.87 12.24 -17.88
CA PRO A 752 -36.95 13.05 -17.31
C PRO A 752 -37.49 12.36 -16.05
N THR A 753 -37.54 13.10 -14.95
CA THR A 753 -37.74 12.54 -13.61
C THR A 753 -39.02 13.07 -12.98
N GLN A 754 -40.01 12.20 -12.80
CA GLN A 754 -41.30 12.55 -12.20
C GLN A 754 -41.16 13.03 -10.75
N LYS A 755 -40.28 12.41 -9.97
CA LYS A 755 -40.10 12.70 -8.54
C LYS A 755 -38.69 12.36 -8.10
N LEU A 756 -38.00 13.32 -7.50
CA LEU A 756 -36.68 13.13 -6.88
C LEU A 756 -36.74 13.61 -5.43
N SER A 757 -36.43 12.73 -4.48
CA SER A 757 -36.46 13.02 -3.04
C SER A 757 -35.12 12.74 -2.37
N TYR A 758 -34.71 13.62 -1.47
CA TYR A 758 -33.50 13.48 -0.65
C TYR A 758 -33.85 13.66 0.83
N THR A 759 -33.45 12.70 1.65
CA THR A 759 -33.67 12.72 3.11
C THR A 759 -32.34 12.61 3.83
N LEU A 760 -32.03 13.59 4.68
CA LEU A 760 -30.84 13.61 5.54
C LEU A 760 -31.25 13.35 7.00
N ILE A 761 -30.68 12.31 7.60
CA ILE A 761 -30.90 11.91 9.00
C ILE A 761 -29.60 12.09 9.78
N LEU A 762 -29.65 12.86 10.85
CA LEU A 762 -28.52 13.27 11.69
C LEU A 762 -28.85 13.07 13.17
N PRO A 763 -27.93 12.67 14.05
CA PRO A 763 -28.08 12.87 15.49
C PRO A 763 -28.44 14.33 15.79
N LYS A 764 -29.46 14.56 16.62
CA LYS A 764 -30.01 15.90 16.91
C LYS A 764 -28.97 16.93 17.41
N ASP A 765 -27.87 16.44 17.98
CA ASP A 765 -26.81 17.24 18.61
C ASP A 765 -25.65 17.54 17.64
N LEU A 766 -25.64 16.98 16.42
CA LEU A 766 -24.73 17.40 15.35
C LEU A 766 -25.26 18.65 14.65
N LYS A 767 -24.45 19.71 14.66
CA LYS A 767 -24.67 20.90 13.84
C LYS A 767 -24.22 20.67 12.40
N PHE A 768 -24.86 21.38 11.48
CA PHE A 768 -24.41 21.59 10.11
C PHE A 768 -25.10 22.84 9.54
N ASN A 769 -24.53 23.38 8.48
CA ASN A 769 -25.08 24.45 7.67
C ASN A 769 -25.47 23.90 6.30
N TYR A 770 -26.48 24.48 5.66
CA TYR A 770 -26.86 24.11 4.30
C TYR A 770 -27.35 25.32 3.50
N ARG A 771 -27.27 25.19 2.18
CA ARG A 771 -27.80 26.12 1.20
C ARG A 771 -28.44 25.33 0.06
N ILE A 772 -29.52 25.87 -0.49
CA ILE A 772 -30.13 25.40 -1.73
C ILE A 772 -30.04 26.49 -2.79
N GLU A 773 -30.02 26.09 -4.06
CA GLU A 773 -30.18 26.98 -5.21
C GLU A 773 -31.08 26.33 -6.25
N ASN A 774 -31.78 27.16 -7.05
CA ASN A 774 -32.71 26.76 -8.11
C ASN A 774 -33.86 25.81 -7.66
N MET A 775 -34.23 25.82 -6.38
CA MET A 775 -35.37 25.08 -5.82
C MET A 775 -36.01 25.77 -4.60
N GLU A 776 -37.23 25.35 -4.27
CA GLU A 776 -37.98 25.74 -3.08
C GLU A 776 -37.37 25.17 -1.76
N PRO A 777 -37.67 25.79 -0.59
CA PRO A 777 -37.11 25.40 0.71
C PRO A 777 -37.49 24.00 1.20
N VAL A 778 -36.77 23.54 2.23
CA VAL A 778 -36.92 22.22 2.90
C VAL A 778 -38.40 21.87 3.08
N LEU A 779 -38.83 20.74 2.51
CA LEU A 779 -40.22 20.29 2.55
C LEU A 779 -40.68 20.03 3.99
N LYS A 780 -39.79 19.43 4.80
CA LYS A 780 -40.07 19.04 6.19
C LYS A 780 -38.80 18.90 7.01
N GLN A 781 -38.83 19.45 8.22
CA GLN A 781 -37.83 19.25 9.27
C GLN A 781 -38.53 18.64 10.49
N THR A 782 -38.01 17.53 11.03
CA THR A 782 -38.56 16.88 12.24
C THR A 782 -37.47 16.39 13.18
N ILE A 783 -37.83 16.16 14.44
CA ILE A 783 -36.97 15.48 15.43
C ILE A 783 -37.69 14.20 15.88
N SER A 784 -37.05 13.05 15.69
CA SER A 784 -37.60 11.72 16.00
C SER A 784 -36.49 10.79 16.48
N GLU A 785 -36.75 10.00 17.52
CA GLU A 785 -35.84 8.93 17.99
C GLU A 785 -34.39 9.40 18.25
N GLY A 786 -34.21 10.64 18.73
CA GLY A 786 -32.89 11.26 18.97
C GLY A 786 -32.20 11.84 17.73
N ASN A 787 -32.81 11.73 16.55
CA ASN A 787 -32.31 12.26 15.29
C ASN A 787 -33.08 13.52 14.85
N ALA A 788 -32.40 14.47 14.21
CA ALA A 788 -33.00 15.46 13.33
C ALA A 788 -33.08 14.90 11.91
N ILE A 789 -34.18 15.19 11.23
CA ILE A 789 -34.53 14.70 9.89
C ILE A 789 -34.87 15.91 9.03
N TYR A 790 -34.29 15.96 7.83
CA TYR A 790 -34.52 16.99 6.81
C TYR A 790 -34.90 16.31 5.50
N GLU A 791 -36.01 16.73 4.91
CA GLU A 791 -36.59 16.13 3.70
C GLU A 791 -36.74 17.20 2.61
N TRP A 792 -36.31 16.87 1.39
CA TRP A 792 -36.43 17.70 0.18
C TRP A 792 -37.05 16.87 -0.95
N GLU A 793 -37.85 17.50 -1.80
CA GLU A 793 -38.54 16.84 -2.91
C GLU A 793 -38.72 17.81 -4.08
N LEU A 794 -38.40 17.36 -5.29
CA LEU A 794 -38.78 17.99 -6.56
C LEU A 794 -39.65 17.02 -7.36
N ASN A 795 -40.56 17.56 -8.18
CA ASN A 795 -41.45 16.81 -9.06
C ASN A 795 -41.41 17.38 -10.49
N GLU A 796 -41.64 16.53 -11.50
CA GLU A 796 -41.62 16.81 -12.95
C GLU A 796 -40.35 17.56 -13.42
N ILE A 797 -39.18 16.99 -13.12
CA ILE A 797 -37.85 17.51 -13.48
C ILE A 797 -37.53 17.13 -14.94
N SER A 798 -37.36 18.13 -15.80
CA SER A 798 -36.87 17.97 -17.17
C SER A 798 -35.34 17.85 -17.24
N ILE A 799 -34.82 17.24 -18.31
CA ILE A 799 -33.39 17.28 -18.64
C ILE A 799 -33.04 18.70 -19.14
N ILE A 800 -31.83 19.20 -18.84
CA ILE A 800 -31.26 20.37 -19.51
C ILE A 800 -30.74 19.94 -20.89
N GLU A 801 -31.34 20.46 -21.97
CA GLU A 801 -30.80 20.27 -23.31
C GLU A 801 -29.44 20.97 -23.45
N THR A 802 -28.42 20.23 -23.92
CA THR A 802 -27.05 20.73 -23.98
C THR A 802 -26.74 21.40 -25.31
N GLU A 803 -26.58 22.72 -25.30
CA GLU A 803 -26.08 23.47 -26.45
C GLU A 803 -24.55 23.38 -26.59
N PRO A 804 -23.98 23.42 -27.81
CA PRO A 804 -22.53 23.57 -27.99
C PRO A 804 -22.00 24.81 -27.26
N MET A 805 -20.92 24.66 -26.51
CA MET A 805 -20.22 25.77 -25.83
C MET A 805 -21.10 26.58 -24.83
N MET A 806 -22.09 25.95 -24.20
CA MET A 806 -22.82 26.57 -23.07
C MET A 806 -22.00 26.56 -21.76
N PRO A 807 -22.33 27.39 -20.75
CA PRO A 807 -21.89 27.23 -19.36
C PRO A 807 -22.21 25.84 -18.80
N ALA A 808 -21.39 25.39 -17.85
CA ALA A 808 -21.57 24.12 -17.14
C ALA A 808 -23.03 23.93 -16.68
N PRO A 809 -23.75 22.87 -17.12
CA PRO A 809 -25.15 22.64 -16.75
C PRO A 809 -25.38 22.61 -15.24
N GLU A 810 -24.38 22.17 -14.47
CA GLU A 810 -24.33 22.24 -13.00
C GLU A 810 -24.67 23.62 -12.40
N THR A 811 -24.50 24.71 -13.14
CA THR A 811 -24.86 26.08 -12.69
C THR A 811 -26.37 26.36 -12.69
N GLN A 812 -27.13 25.62 -13.51
CA GLN A 812 -28.58 25.80 -13.68
C GLN A 812 -29.39 24.70 -12.97
N LEU A 813 -28.74 23.62 -12.54
CA LEU A 813 -29.38 22.53 -11.81
C LEU A 813 -29.88 22.98 -10.43
N PRO A 814 -31.02 22.44 -9.95
CA PRO A 814 -31.38 22.50 -8.54
C PRO A 814 -30.38 21.71 -7.70
N TYR A 815 -29.89 22.30 -6.61
CA TYR A 815 -28.94 21.62 -5.72
C TYR A 815 -29.09 21.98 -4.25
N LEU A 816 -28.70 21.03 -3.40
CA LEU A 816 -28.46 21.19 -1.97
C LEU A 816 -26.97 21.05 -1.70
N SER A 817 -26.36 22.07 -1.11
CA SER A 817 -25.04 22.00 -0.51
C SER A 817 -25.16 21.98 1.00
N TYR A 818 -24.43 21.11 1.69
CA TYR A 818 -24.37 21.12 3.15
C TYR A 818 -22.99 20.78 3.69
N SER A 819 -22.68 21.30 4.88
CA SER A 819 -21.37 21.16 5.53
C SER A 819 -21.46 21.28 7.05
N SER A 820 -20.62 20.54 7.75
CA SER A 820 -20.42 20.63 9.20
C SER A 820 -19.58 21.83 9.65
N PHE A 821 -18.89 22.53 8.74
CA PHE A 821 -18.18 23.77 9.05
C PHE A 821 -19.10 24.99 9.00
N GLU A 822 -18.83 26.00 9.84
CA GLU A 822 -19.56 27.27 9.87
C GLU A 822 -18.91 28.31 8.93
N SER A 823 -17.61 28.19 8.63
CA SER A 823 -16.85 29.15 7.82
C SER A 823 -15.77 28.54 6.91
N TRP A 824 -15.30 29.34 5.94
CA TRP A 824 -14.13 29.02 5.10
C TRP A 824 -12.81 29.01 5.88
N HIS A 825 -12.76 29.65 7.05
CA HIS A 825 -11.61 29.61 7.95
C HIS A 825 -11.50 28.22 8.60
N ASP A 826 -12.59 27.66 9.14
CA ASP A 826 -12.60 26.33 9.75
C ASP A 826 -12.15 25.25 8.75
N MET A 827 -12.58 25.37 7.49
CA MET A 827 -12.17 24.47 6.40
C MET A 827 -10.68 24.60 6.06
N ALA A 828 -10.14 25.82 6.03
CA ALA A 828 -8.73 26.06 5.76
C ALA A 828 -7.83 25.58 6.91
N GLU A 829 -8.24 25.78 8.17
CA GLU A 829 -7.53 25.25 9.34
C GLU A 829 -7.52 23.72 9.31
N TRP A 830 -8.68 23.08 9.09
CA TRP A 830 -8.77 21.62 8.95
C TRP A 830 -7.92 21.08 7.79
N TYR A 831 -7.95 21.74 6.63
CA TYR A 831 -7.16 21.30 5.48
C TYR A 831 -5.66 21.50 5.71
N HIS A 832 -5.25 22.61 6.33
CA HIS A 832 -3.88 22.83 6.78
C HIS A 832 -3.41 21.73 7.75
N GLN A 833 -4.18 21.44 8.80
CA GLN A 833 -3.87 20.35 9.75
C GLN A 833 -3.81 18.98 9.06
N LEU A 834 -4.62 18.74 8.03
CA LEU A 834 -4.59 17.50 7.23
C LEU A 834 -3.27 17.35 6.44
N ILE A 835 -2.65 18.45 5.98
CA ILE A 835 -1.56 18.42 5.00
C ILE A 835 -0.18 18.88 5.51
N ASP A 836 -0.05 19.57 6.64
CA ASP A 836 1.25 20.11 7.13
C ASP A 836 2.39 19.07 7.13
N GLU A 837 2.15 17.90 7.73
CA GLU A 837 3.11 16.78 7.77
C GLU A 837 3.49 16.21 6.38
N GLN A 838 2.83 16.65 5.31
CA GLN A 838 3.16 16.28 3.93
C GLN A 838 4.09 17.29 3.26
N LEU A 839 4.16 18.53 3.75
CA LEU A 839 4.95 19.63 3.16
C LEU A 839 6.40 19.72 3.69
N LYS A 840 6.75 18.88 4.68
CA LYS A 840 8.06 18.93 5.36
C LYS A 840 9.13 18.28 4.49
N LEU A 841 10.08 19.10 4.01
CA LEU A 841 11.21 18.62 3.21
C LEU A 841 12.21 17.79 4.03
N ASP A 842 12.85 16.82 3.39
CA ASP A 842 14.01 16.11 3.91
C ASP A 842 15.34 16.73 3.42
N PRO A 843 16.51 16.35 3.99
CA PRO A 843 17.79 16.95 3.62
C PRO A 843 18.20 16.75 2.15
N GLU A 844 17.68 15.72 1.47
CA GLU A 844 17.96 15.47 0.05
C GLU A 844 17.15 16.43 -0.82
N THR A 845 15.85 16.57 -0.55
CA THR A 845 14.98 17.51 -1.28
C THR A 845 15.37 18.96 -1.02
N VAL A 846 15.79 19.31 0.20
CA VAL A 846 16.41 20.61 0.53
C VAL A 846 17.66 20.88 -0.31
N GLN A 847 18.52 19.88 -0.53
CA GLN A 847 19.72 20.05 -1.35
C GLN A 847 19.39 20.23 -2.84
N ILE A 848 18.32 19.58 -3.33
CA ILE A 848 17.78 19.82 -4.68
C ILE A 848 17.33 21.29 -4.82
N VAL A 849 16.48 21.79 -3.91
CA VAL A 849 16.01 23.20 -3.92
C VAL A 849 17.20 24.16 -4.00
N ARG A 850 18.19 23.99 -3.13
CA ARG A 850 19.40 24.84 -3.07
C ARG A 850 20.21 24.80 -4.36
N SER A 851 20.29 23.66 -5.04
CA SER A 851 20.99 23.55 -6.33
C SER A 851 20.29 24.26 -7.49
N LEU A 852 18.95 24.33 -7.48
CA LEU A 852 18.18 25.03 -8.51
C LEU A 852 18.34 26.57 -8.41
N VAL A 853 18.45 27.09 -7.18
CA VAL A 853 18.49 28.52 -6.88
C VAL A 853 19.90 29.08 -6.64
N ASP A 854 20.95 28.27 -6.79
CA ASP A 854 22.32 28.72 -6.54
C ASP A 854 22.72 29.91 -7.43
N GLY A 855 23.38 30.90 -6.82
CA GLY A 855 23.71 32.18 -7.43
C GLY A 855 22.51 33.10 -7.77
N VAL A 856 21.25 32.67 -7.60
CA VAL A 856 20.06 33.47 -7.95
C VAL A 856 19.68 34.40 -6.80
N GLN A 857 19.32 35.65 -7.12
CA GLN A 857 18.80 36.63 -6.16
C GLN A 857 17.43 37.21 -6.55
N ASP A 858 17.01 37.09 -7.81
CA ASP A 858 15.64 37.42 -8.20
C ASP A 858 14.67 36.30 -7.82
N GLN A 859 13.69 36.64 -6.98
CA GLN A 859 12.65 35.69 -6.57
C GLN A 859 11.73 35.27 -7.72
N ARG A 860 11.60 36.04 -8.81
CA ARG A 860 10.79 35.61 -9.97
C ARG A 860 11.53 34.55 -10.79
N GLU A 861 12.84 34.70 -10.98
CA GLU A 861 13.72 33.64 -11.53
C GLU A 861 13.74 32.38 -10.64
N ILE A 862 13.77 32.51 -9.31
CA ILE A 862 13.61 31.37 -8.38
C ILE A 862 12.29 30.63 -8.62
N VAL A 863 11.17 31.37 -8.75
CA VAL A 863 9.85 30.78 -9.07
C VAL A 863 9.88 30.03 -10.39
N LYS A 864 10.47 30.59 -11.46
CA LYS A 864 10.60 29.91 -12.76
C LYS A 864 11.32 28.58 -12.64
N ARG A 865 12.50 28.55 -12.01
CA ARG A 865 13.33 27.32 -11.94
C ARG A 865 12.69 26.21 -11.13
N ILE A 866 12.04 26.56 -10.02
CA ILE A 866 11.32 25.57 -9.19
C ILE A 866 10.06 25.08 -9.92
N HIS A 867 9.34 25.97 -10.62
CA HIS A 867 8.20 25.58 -11.46
C HIS A 867 8.63 24.62 -12.58
N GLU A 868 9.63 25.03 -13.37
CA GLU A 868 10.19 24.26 -14.47
C GLU A 868 10.68 22.87 -14.00
N PHE A 869 11.38 22.80 -12.87
CA PHE A 869 11.78 21.53 -12.27
C PHE A 869 10.58 20.65 -11.93
N VAL A 870 9.57 21.15 -11.20
CA VAL A 870 8.43 20.32 -10.77
C VAL A 870 7.57 19.87 -11.95
N ILE A 871 7.39 20.67 -13.00
CA ILE A 871 6.61 20.24 -14.17
C ILE A 871 7.38 19.24 -15.05
N THR A 872 8.70 19.40 -15.22
CA THR A 872 9.52 18.50 -16.08
C THR A 872 9.96 17.22 -15.37
N HIS A 873 10.24 17.25 -14.06
CA HIS A 873 10.77 16.11 -13.30
C HIS A 873 9.70 15.33 -12.50
N THR A 874 8.43 15.78 -12.48
CA THR A 874 7.33 15.07 -11.80
C THR A 874 6.15 14.85 -12.74
N ARG A 875 6.03 13.64 -13.31
CA ARG A 875 4.97 13.31 -14.28
C ARG A 875 3.58 13.24 -13.63
N TYR A 876 2.53 13.63 -14.35
CA TYR A 876 1.16 13.43 -13.86
C TYR A 876 0.79 11.93 -13.76
N VAL A 877 0.46 11.48 -12.54
CA VAL A 877 -0.11 10.15 -12.21
C VAL A 877 -0.93 10.28 -10.92
N ALA A 878 -2.24 10.02 -10.97
CA ALA A 878 -3.11 10.12 -9.80
C ALA A 878 -3.33 8.77 -9.10
N LEU A 879 -3.07 8.73 -7.79
CA LEU A 879 -3.19 7.55 -6.93
C LEU A 879 -4.16 7.85 -5.77
N GLU A 880 -5.44 8.01 -6.11
CA GLU A 880 -6.50 8.48 -5.22
C GLU A 880 -7.05 7.35 -4.34
N PHE A 881 -6.17 6.79 -3.51
CA PHE A 881 -6.50 5.68 -2.61
C PHE A 881 -6.86 6.19 -1.21
N GLY A 882 -8.10 5.95 -0.77
CA GLY A 882 -8.54 6.35 0.56
C GLY A 882 -8.57 7.87 0.75
N ILE A 883 -7.94 8.36 1.83
CA ILE A 883 -7.82 9.80 2.10
C ILE A 883 -6.96 10.53 1.04
N HIS A 884 -6.17 9.80 0.24
CA HIS A 884 -5.36 10.38 -0.84
C HIS A 884 -6.16 10.78 -2.09
N GLY A 885 -7.50 10.78 -2.05
CA GLY A 885 -8.28 11.68 -2.91
C GLY A 885 -8.00 13.16 -2.59
N TYR A 886 -7.95 13.52 -1.30
CA TYR A 886 -7.92 14.90 -0.81
C TYR A 886 -6.60 15.31 -0.17
N LYS A 887 -5.91 14.37 0.49
CA LYS A 887 -4.61 14.56 1.14
C LYS A 887 -3.47 14.21 0.17
N PRO A 888 -2.51 15.11 -0.10
CA PRO A 888 -1.34 14.79 -0.91
C PRO A 888 -0.47 13.71 -0.23
N TYR A 889 0.38 13.05 -1.00
CA TYR A 889 1.51 12.29 -0.49
C TYR A 889 2.60 13.24 0.03
N GLN A 890 3.52 12.74 0.86
CA GLN A 890 4.64 13.54 1.34
C GLN A 890 5.51 14.02 0.17
N VAL A 891 5.85 15.31 0.14
CA VAL A 891 6.57 15.94 -0.98
C VAL A 891 7.92 15.27 -1.29
N ASN A 892 8.61 14.75 -0.29
CA ASN A 892 9.85 13.97 -0.47
C ASN A 892 9.58 12.68 -1.26
N GLN A 893 8.46 12.00 -0.98
CA GLN A 893 8.04 10.81 -1.71
C GLN A 893 7.66 11.16 -3.16
N VAL A 894 6.96 12.29 -3.38
CA VAL A 894 6.59 12.79 -4.71
C VAL A 894 7.83 13.12 -5.54
N CYS A 895 8.80 13.84 -4.96
CA CYS A 895 10.06 14.21 -5.59
C CYS A 895 10.90 12.97 -5.92
N SER A 896 11.11 12.09 -4.93
CA SER A 896 11.88 10.84 -5.09
C SER A 896 11.29 9.89 -6.15
N ARG A 897 9.95 9.77 -6.22
CA ARG A 897 9.28 8.87 -7.19
C ARG A 897 9.03 9.49 -8.57
N GLN A 898 9.23 10.81 -8.73
CA GLN A 898 9.07 11.54 -10.00
C GLN A 898 7.67 11.39 -10.65
N PHE A 899 6.62 11.31 -9.82
CA PHE A 899 5.22 11.41 -10.25
C PHE A 899 4.26 11.83 -9.14
N GLY A 900 3.11 12.39 -9.50
CA GLY A 900 2.00 12.72 -8.60
C GLY A 900 0.83 13.36 -9.34
N ASP A 901 -0.25 13.65 -8.63
CA ASP A 901 -1.40 14.40 -9.13
C ASP A 901 -1.30 15.91 -8.85
N CYS A 902 -2.42 16.63 -8.98
CA CYS A 902 -2.53 18.07 -8.75
C CYS A 902 -2.11 18.47 -7.34
N LYS A 903 -2.72 17.91 -6.29
CA LYS A 903 -2.39 18.21 -4.90
C LYS A 903 -0.95 17.79 -4.55
N ASP A 904 -0.44 16.69 -5.09
CA ASP A 904 0.95 16.28 -4.91
C ASP A 904 1.93 17.30 -5.51
N LYS A 905 1.71 17.72 -6.76
CA LYS A 905 2.60 18.66 -7.49
C LYS A 905 2.46 20.10 -6.99
N ALA A 906 1.26 20.53 -6.59
CA ALA A 906 1.04 21.80 -5.88
C ALA A 906 1.74 21.82 -4.52
N SER A 907 1.68 20.73 -3.76
CA SER A 907 2.37 20.60 -2.48
C SER A 907 3.88 20.67 -2.65
N LEU A 908 4.43 20.00 -3.67
CA LEU A 908 5.86 20.02 -3.98
C LEU A 908 6.32 21.43 -4.39
N LEU A 909 5.57 22.13 -5.26
CA LEU A 909 5.82 23.54 -5.59
C LEU A 909 5.88 24.41 -4.32
N VAL A 910 4.85 24.34 -3.49
CA VAL A 910 4.74 25.17 -2.27
C VAL A 910 5.87 24.87 -1.28
N ALA A 911 6.22 23.61 -1.06
CA ALA A 911 7.32 23.24 -0.16
C ALA A 911 8.70 23.70 -0.69
N MET A 912 8.98 23.49 -1.98
CA MET A 912 10.24 23.91 -2.60
C MET A 912 10.39 25.45 -2.65
N LEU A 913 9.31 26.18 -2.97
CA LEU A 913 9.31 27.65 -2.94
C LEU A 913 9.57 28.20 -1.54
N ARG A 914 8.94 27.61 -0.50
CA ARG A 914 9.12 28.01 0.90
C ARG A 914 10.58 27.83 1.39
N GLU A 915 11.24 26.71 1.07
CA GLU A 915 12.68 26.52 1.39
C GLU A 915 13.58 27.50 0.61
N ALA A 916 13.20 27.87 -0.62
CA ALA A 916 13.88 28.91 -1.40
C ALA A 916 13.59 30.35 -0.92
N GLY A 917 12.87 30.53 0.20
CA GLY A 917 12.54 31.84 0.75
C GLY A 917 11.49 32.62 -0.05
N VAL A 918 10.71 31.94 -0.90
CA VAL A 918 9.55 32.52 -1.59
C VAL A 918 8.27 32.08 -0.88
N GLU A 919 7.45 33.06 -0.49
CA GLU A 919 6.16 32.77 0.13
C GLU A 919 5.19 32.16 -0.90
N ALA A 920 4.64 31.00 -0.55
CA ALA A 920 3.71 30.25 -1.38
C ALA A 920 2.65 29.54 -0.52
N SER A 921 1.47 29.34 -1.08
CA SER A 921 0.29 28.75 -0.43
C SER A 921 -0.38 27.73 -1.35
N ILE A 922 -1.11 26.77 -0.79
CA ILE A 922 -1.86 25.81 -1.61
C ILE A 922 -3.22 26.43 -1.94
N ALA A 923 -3.62 26.35 -3.20
CA ALA A 923 -4.94 26.75 -3.66
C ALA A 923 -5.70 25.49 -4.10
N ILE A 924 -6.77 25.14 -3.39
CA ILE A 924 -7.73 24.11 -3.89
C ILE A 924 -8.77 24.81 -4.76
N VAL A 925 -9.06 24.25 -5.94
CA VAL A 925 -9.70 24.95 -7.06
C VAL A 925 -10.95 24.21 -7.54
N ARG A 926 -12.04 24.96 -7.74
CA ARG A 926 -13.19 24.57 -8.53
C ARG A 926 -12.97 25.11 -9.94
N THR A 927 -12.59 24.23 -10.87
CA THR A 927 -12.19 24.62 -12.22
C THR A 927 -13.37 25.16 -13.03
N SER A 928 -13.12 26.07 -13.97
CA SER A 928 -14.16 26.87 -14.60
C SER A 928 -15.10 26.08 -15.54
N ASP A 929 -14.70 24.86 -15.94
CA ASP A 929 -15.57 23.87 -16.60
C ASP A 929 -16.67 23.32 -15.69
N ARG A 930 -16.55 23.46 -14.36
CA ARG A 930 -17.61 23.16 -13.38
C ARG A 930 -18.54 24.34 -13.09
N GLY A 931 -18.24 25.49 -13.69
CA GLY A 931 -18.98 26.74 -13.51
C GLY A 931 -18.91 27.31 -12.09
N GLN A 932 -19.33 28.57 -11.96
CA GLN A 932 -19.41 29.25 -10.66
C GLN A 932 -20.76 28.93 -10.00
N ILE A 933 -20.73 28.61 -8.70
CA ILE A 933 -21.90 28.26 -7.89
C ILE A 933 -21.89 29.10 -6.59
N ALA A 934 -22.93 29.01 -5.76
CA ALA A 934 -22.95 29.76 -4.51
C ALA A 934 -21.83 29.30 -3.55
N ARG A 935 -21.06 30.27 -3.04
CA ARG A 935 -19.84 30.07 -2.23
C ARG A 935 -20.10 29.65 -0.77
N GLU A 936 -21.30 29.23 -0.41
CA GLU A 936 -21.70 28.93 0.98
C GLU A 936 -22.67 27.73 1.04
N PRO A 937 -22.62 26.89 2.08
CA PRO A 937 -21.63 26.88 3.17
C PRO A 937 -20.23 26.44 2.70
N ALA A 938 -19.23 26.56 3.57
CA ALA A 938 -17.87 26.11 3.25
C ALA A 938 -17.81 24.60 3.05
N ASN A 939 -17.62 24.14 1.81
CA ASN A 939 -17.82 22.74 1.41
C ASN A 939 -16.68 22.23 0.52
N LEU A 940 -16.07 21.11 0.92
CA LEU A 940 -14.92 20.52 0.23
C LEU A 940 -15.32 19.93 -1.12
N SER A 941 -16.58 19.48 -1.26
CA SER A 941 -17.14 18.91 -2.50
C SER A 941 -17.35 19.95 -3.61
N TYR A 942 -16.98 21.22 -3.39
CA TYR A 942 -16.97 22.25 -4.43
C TYR A 942 -15.74 22.16 -5.34
N PHE A 943 -14.61 21.70 -4.82
CA PHE A 943 -13.30 21.73 -5.50
C PHE A 943 -12.97 20.40 -6.18
N ASN A 944 -12.17 20.45 -7.23
CA ASN A 944 -11.81 19.29 -8.06
C ASN A 944 -10.37 19.33 -8.61
N HIS A 945 -9.57 20.33 -8.23
CA HIS A 945 -8.18 20.51 -8.64
C HIS A 945 -7.39 21.20 -7.52
N ALA A 946 -6.06 21.25 -7.61
CA ALA A 946 -5.20 21.92 -6.65
C ALA A 946 -3.90 22.42 -7.30
N ILE A 947 -3.55 23.67 -7.03
CA ILE A 947 -2.41 24.40 -7.62
C ILE A 947 -1.67 25.21 -6.54
N ALA A 948 -0.53 25.81 -6.88
CA ALA A 948 0.20 26.70 -5.96
C ALA A 948 -0.16 28.18 -6.21
N TYR A 949 -0.18 29.00 -5.17
CA TYR A 949 -0.31 30.46 -5.23
C TYR A 949 0.91 31.15 -4.62
N VAL A 950 1.42 32.21 -5.27
CA VAL A 950 2.61 32.98 -4.86
C VAL A 950 2.22 34.45 -4.66
N PRO A 951 1.87 34.87 -3.43
CA PRO A 951 1.25 36.17 -3.17
C PRO A 951 2.04 37.37 -3.69
N LYS A 952 3.38 37.35 -3.57
CA LYS A 952 4.27 38.46 -3.97
C LYS A 952 4.15 38.86 -5.44
N PHE A 953 3.73 37.95 -6.32
CA PHE A 953 3.59 38.19 -7.75
C PHE A 953 2.15 38.02 -8.25
N GLU A 954 1.19 37.77 -7.34
CA GLU A 954 -0.20 37.39 -7.64
C GLU A 954 -0.34 36.17 -8.58
N LEU A 955 0.71 35.35 -8.68
CA LEU A 955 0.77 34.20 -9.59
C LEU A 955 0.09 32.97 -9.01
N PHE A 956 -0.73 32.32 -9.83
CA PHE A 956 -1.16 30.94 -9.64
C PHE A 956 -0.35 30.04 -10.58
N LEU A 957 0.08 28.87 -10.09
CA LEU A 957 1.00 27.95 -10.77
C LEU A 957 0.42 26.53 -10.74
N ASP A 958 -0.17 26.10 -11.86
CA ASP A 958 -0.60 24.71 -12.02
C ASP A 958 0.59 23.82 -12.39
N GLY A 959 1.11 23.10 -11.40
CA GLY A 959 2.18 22.13 -11.61
C GLY A 959 1.79 20.99 -12.57
N THR A 960 0.51 20.75 -12.84
CA THR A 960 0.02 19.72 -13.79
C THR A 960 0.07 20.18 -15.25
N ALA A 961 0.20 21.47 -15.50
CA ALA A 961 0.36 22.04 -16.83
C ALA A 961 1.81 21.84 -17.34
N GLU A 962 2.15 20.59 -17.70
CA GLU A 962 3.51 20.11 -18.08
C GLU A 962 4.22 20.92 -19.19
N TYR A 963 3.52 21.85 -19.86
CA TYR A 963 4.01 22.68 -20.97
C TYR A 963 3.89 24.20 -20.73
N SER A 964 3.45 24.64 -19.54
CA SER A 964 3.19 26.05 -19.21
C SER A 964 4.37 26.76 -18.53
N GLY A 965 4.65 27.98 -18.95
CA GLY A 965 5.45 28.94 -18.16
C GLY A 965 4.66 29.52 -16.98
N ILE A 966 5.36 30.22 -16.07
CA ILE A 966 4.78 30.81 -14.85
C ILE A 966 3.72 31.91 -15.10
N ASP A 967 3.60 32.38 -16.34
CA ASP A 967 2.67 33.41 -16.80
C ASP A 967 1.58 32.82 -17.74
N GLU A 968 1.48 31.49 -17.85
CA GLU A 968 0.59 30.77 -18.77
C GLU A 968 -0.28 29.74 -18.02
N LEU A 969 -1.57 30.04 -17.81
CA LEU A 969 -2.50 29.14 -17.13
C LEU A 969 -3.42 28.38 -18.10
N PRO A 970 -3.76 27.10 -17.82
CA PRO A 970 -4.85 26.39 -18.49
C PRO A 970 -6.18 27.17 -18.44
N GLU A 971 -7.00 27.05 -19.47
CA GLU A 971 -8.34 27.67 -19.52
C GLU A 971 -9.22 27.28 -18.32
N MET A 972 -9.13 26.02 -17.90
CA MET A 972 -9.88 25.49 -16.76
C MET A 972 -9.55 26.20 -15.43
N ASP A 973 -8.37 26.80 -15.27
CA ASP A 973 -8.01 27.56 -14.07
C ASP A 973 -8.40 29.04 -14.16
N GLN A 974 -8.46 29.61 -15.36
CA GLN A 974 -8.69 31.04 -15.52
C GLN A 974 -10.15 31.41 -15.18
N GLY A 975 -10.34 32.32 -14.21
CA GLY A 975 -11.67 32.66 -13.68
C GLY A 975 -12.31 31.57 -12.81
N ALA A 976 -11.57 30.51 -12.47
CA ALA A 976 -11.96 29.51 -11.49
C ALA A 976 -12.02 30.09 -10.07
N GLU A 977 -12.69 29.39 -9.16
CA GLU A 977 -12.76 29.76 -7.75
C GLU A 977 -11.80 28.91 -6.93
N ALA A 978 -11.02 29.55 -6.07
CA ALA A 978 -9.96 28.90 -5.30
C ALA A 978 -10.05 29.27 -3.81
N LEU A 979 -9.95 28.27 -2.93
CA LEU A 979 -9.62 28.49 -1.53
C LEU A 979 -8.10 28.41 -1.39
N VAL A 980 -7.47 29.56 -1.18
CA VAL A 980 -6.05 29.67 -0.83
C VAL A 980 -5.91 29.40 0.67
N VAL A 981 -5.09 28.41 1.03
CA VAL A 981 -4.76 28.02 2.40
C VAL A 981 -3.28 28.31 2.64
N ASP A 982 -3.00 29.20 3.59
CA ASP A 982 -1.64 29.67 3.87
C ASP A 982 -0.84 28.75 4.82
N ARG A 983 0.30 29.24 5.33
CA ARG A 983 1.15 28.49 6.28
C ARG A 983 0.70 28.58 7.74
N GLU A 984 -0.23 29.47 8.07
CA GLU A 984 -0.77 29.72 9.42
C GLU A 984 -2.24 29.21 9.53
N GLY A 985 -2.69 28.40 8.55
CA GLY A 985 -4.04 27.85 8.47
C GLY A 985 -5.13 28.82 7.99
N GLN A 986 -4.79 30.03 7.54
CA GLN A 986 -5.77 31.02 7.12
C GLN A 986 -6.30 30.70 5.72
N GLY A 987 -7.62 30.80 5.55
CA GLY A 987 -8.33 30.57 4.29
C GLY A 987 -8.81 31.87 3.65
N GLN A 988 -8.48 32.06 2.37
CA GLN A 988 -9.03 33.13 1.54
C GLN A 988 -9.65 32.56 0.27
N LEU A 989 -10.95 32.83 0.03
CA LEU A 989 -11.54 32.62 -1.28
C LEU A 989 -11.06 33.69 -2.27
N MET A 990 -10.58 33.24 -3.42
CA MET A 990 -10.12 34.07 -4.53
C MET A 990 -10.77 33.60 -5.84
N THR A 991 -10.85 34.49 -6.81
CA THR A 991 -11.12 34.12 -8.21
C THR A 991 -9.81 34.28 -8.98
N ILE A 992 -9.37 33.22 -9.65
CA ILE A 992 -8.10 33.23 -10.40
C ILE A 992 -8.22 34.22 -11.56
N PRO A 993 -7.24 35.11 -11.81
CA PRO A 993 -7.29 36.06 -12.91
C PRO A 993 -7.51 35.40 -14.28
N VAL A 994 -8.28 36.07 -15.14
CA VAL A 994 -8.40 35.70 -16.56
C VAL A 994 -7.38 36.53 -17.34
N SER A 995 -6.54 35.86 -18.13
CA SER A 995 -5.57 36.51 -19.01
C SER A 995 -6.25 37.32 -20.11
N ARG A 996 -5.56 38.34 -20.61
CA ARG A 996 -6.11 39.31 -21.56
C ARG A 996 -5.84 38.88 -23.01
N ALA A 997 -6.66 39.38 -23.94
CA ALA A 997 -6.46 39.13 -25.38
C ALA A 997 -5.12 39.66 -25.93
N ASP A 998 -4.50 40.64 -25.27
CA ASP A 998 -3.13 41.09 -25.57
C ASP A 998 -2.03 40.14 -25.04
N SER A 999 -2.35 39.20 -24.14
CA SER A 999 -1.45 38.13 -23.68
C SER A 999 -1.57 36.87 -24.54
N ASN A 1000 -2.78 36.54 -25.01
CA ASN A 1000 -3.09 35.36 -25.83
C ASN A 1000 -3.13 35.73 -27.30
N GLN A 1001 -1.97 35.70 -27.97
CA GLN A 1001 -1.85 36.07 -29.38
C GLN A 1001 -1.50 34.88 -30.24
N GLN A 1002 -2.13 34.80 -31.42
CA GLN A 1002 -1.74 33.91 -32.51
C GLN A 1002 -1.50 34.78 -33.76
N THR A 1003 -0.24 34.96 -34.14
CA THR A 1003 0.16 35.84 -35.25
C THR A 1003 0.82 35.05 -36.38
N ARG A 1004 0.37 35.29 -37.62
CA ARG A 1004 0.95 34.73 -38.84
C ARG A 1004 1.47 35.86 -39.74
N GLN A 1005 2.70 35.75 -40.23
CA GLN A 1005 3.28 36.67 -41.21
C GLN A 1005 3.73 35.86 -42.42
N MET A 1006 3.26 36.20 -43.63
CA MET A 1006 3.50 35.42 -44.84
C MET A 1006 3.89 36.31 -46.02
N HIS A 1007 4.89 35.89 -46.80
CA HIS A 1007 5.24 36.43 -48.11
C HIS A 1007 4.90 35.36 -49.16
N ILE A 1008 3.91 35.65 -50.01
CA ILE A 1008 3.45 34.76 -51.07
C ILE A 1008 3.88 35.34 -52.42
N ARG A 1009 4.72 34.61 -53.17
CA ARG A 1009 5.14 34.97 -54.53
C ARG A 1009 4.47 34.03 -55.52
N ILE A 1010 3.49 34.55 -56.27
CA ILE A 1010 2.73 33.78 -57.27
C ILE A 1010 3.33 34.05 -58.66
N ASN A 1011 3.56 32.99 -59.44
CA ASN A 1011 4.01 33.10 -60.83
C ASN A 1011 2.82 33.10 -61.81
N ARG A 1012 3.10 33.28 -63.11
CA ARG A 1012 2.05 33.36 -64.14
C ARG A 1012 1.16 32.12 -64.25
N SER A 1013 1.63 30.90 -63.96
CA SER A 1013 0.79 29.70 -64.00
C SER A 1013 -0.08 29.52 -62.74
N GLY A 1014 0.28 30.17 -61.63
CA GLY A 1014 -0.39 30.03 -60.33
C GLY A 1014 0.35 29.14 -59.34
N GLN A 1015 1.52 28.61 -59.71
CA GLN A 1015 2.45 28.02 -58.76
C GLN A 1015 2.98 29.16 -57.87
N SER A 1016 3.04 28.90 -56.56
CA SER A 1016 3.34 29.91 -55.55
C SER A 1016 4.42 29.44 -54.60
N GLU A 1017 5.38 30.31 -54.30
CA GLU A 1017 6.31 30.13 -53.19
C GLU A 1017 5.79 30.89 -51.97
N LEU A 1018 5.88 30.28 -50.79
CA LEU A 1018 5.42 30.85 -49.54
C LEU A 1018 6.55 30.76 -48.51
N SER A 1019 6.92 31.90 -47.92
CA SER A 1019 7.85 31.97 -46.79
C SER A 1019 7.20 32.77 -45.66
N GLY A 1020 7.35 32.38 -44.41
CA GLY A 1020 6.64 33.05 -43.32
C GLY A 1020 7.11 32.74 -41.91
N LYS A 1021 6.43 33.37 -40.95
CA LYS A 1021 6.58 33.19 -39.51
C LYS A 1021 5.23 32.92 -38.84
N LEU A 1022 5.26 32.08 -37.81
CA LEU A 1022 4.17 31.79 -36.89
C LEU A 1022 4.62 32.17 -35.47
N PHE A 1023 3.77 32.85 -34.72
CA PHE A 1023 4.02 33.26 -33.34
C PHE A 1023 2.79 32.94 -32.47
N PHE A 1024 3.01 32.34 -31.31
CA PHE A 1024 1.95 31.95 -30.36
C PHE A 1024 2.37 32.31 -28.92
N SER A 1025 1.49 32.99 -28.18
CA SER A 1025 1.71 33.39 -26.78
C SER A 1025 0.50 33.07 -25.89
N GLY A 1026 0.71 33.12 -24.57
CA GLY A 1026 -0.36 32.86 -23.59
C GLY A 1026 -0.90 31.44 -23.72
N VAL A 1027 -2.22 31.27 -23.66
CA VAL A 1027 -2.91 29.96 -23.70
C VAL A 1027 -2.56 29.11 -24.94
N HIS A 1028 -2.15 29.73 -26.05
CA HIS A 1028 -1.75 29.01 -27.27
C HIS A 1028 -0.34 28.37 -27.16
N ALA A 1029 0.57 28.96 -26.38
CA ALA A 1029 1.97 28.51 -26.33
C ALA A 1029 2.15 27.11 -25.70
N PRO A 1030 1.50 26.75 -24.57
CA PRO A 1030 1.55 25.39 -24.03
C PRO A 1030 1.00 24.34 -25.00
N PHE A 1031 -0.10 24.63 -25.70
CA PHE A 1031 -0.65 23.75 -26.73
C PHE A 1031 0.36 23.50 -27.85
N MET A 1032 1.02 24.56 -28.33
CA MET A 1032 2.01 24.45 -29.42
C MET A 1032 3.31 23.78 -28.97
N ARG A 1033 3.81 24.02 -27.73
CA ARG A 1033 4.94 23.26 -27.15
C ARG A 1033 4.62 21.76 -27.12
N ARG A 1034 3.43 21.38 -26.64
CA ARG A 1034 2.95 19.99 -26.59
C ARG A 1034 2.77 19.38 -27.98
N TYR A 1035 2.17 20.12 -28.91
CA TYR A 1035 1.95 19.64 -30.28
C TYR A 1035 3.30 19.36 -30.98
N MET A 1036 4.33 20.14 -30.70
CA MET A 1036 5.68 19.99 -31.27
C MET A 1036 6.59 18.98 -30.54
N GLU A 1037 6.14 18.32 -29.46
CA GLU A 1037 6.97 17.43 -28.64
C GLU A 1037 7.49 16.19 -29.40
N GLY A 1038 8.74 15.78 -29.16
CA GLY A 1038 9.33 14.54 -29.66
C GLY A 1038 10.21 14.70 -30.89
N GLU A 1039 11.24 13.87 -30.99
CA GLU A 1039 12.21 13.92 -32.09
C GLU A 1039 11.64 13.37 -33.40
N GLY A 1040 11.87 14.09 -34.50
CA GLY A 1040 11.73 13.57 -35.86
C GLY A 1040 10.52 14.04 -36.68
N ASN A 1041 9.55 14.80 -36.13
CA ASN A 1041 8.33 15.13 -36.89
C ASN A 1041 7.75 16.56 -36.73
N VAL A 1042 8.59 17.53 -36.38
CA VAL A 1042 8.22 18.97 -36.34
C VAL A 1042 7.73 19.47 -37.70
N ASP A 1043 8.46 19.15 -38.76
CA ASP A 1043 8.13 19.56 -40.13
C ASP A 1043 6.78 19.02 -40.61
N GLU A 1044 6.44 17.76 -40.33
CA GLU A 1044 5.12 17.22 -40.69
C GLU A 1044 4.00 17.99 -39.99
N ARG A 1045 4.15 18.30 -38.69
CA ARG A 1045 3.16 19.04 -37.89
C ARG A 1045 2.98 20.49 -38.33
N ILE A 1046 4.06 21.19 -38.65
CA ILE A 1046 3.99 22.54 -39.23
C ILE A 1046 3.35 22.46 -40.63
N SER A 1047 3.67 21.44 -41.41
CA SER A 1047 3.02 21.20 -42.71
C SER A 1047 1.52 20.89 -42.54
N GLN A 1048 1.09 20.10 -41.55
CA GLN A 1048 -0.32 19.81 -41.27
C GLN A 1048 -1.09 21.09 -40.91
N LEU A 1049 -0.56 21.89 -39.97
CA LEU A 1049 -1.14 23.18 -39.54
C LEU A 1049 -1.31 24.14 -40.73
N LEU A 1050 -0.29 24.26 -41.59
CA LEU A 1050 -0.36 25.12 -42.78
C LEU A 1050 -1.26 24.53 -43.88
N THR A 1051 -1.31 23.20 -44.07
CA THR A 1051 -2.13 22.55 -45.11
C THR A 1051 -3.63 22.67 -44.81
N TYR A 1052 -4.02 22.70 -43.53
CA TYR A 1052 -5.42 22.91 -43.13
C TYR A 1052 -5.96 24.27 -43.59
N GLN A 1053 -5.13 25.32 -43.49
CA GLN A 1053 -5.50 26.69 -43.89
C GLN A 1053 -5.14 27.03 -45.35
N ILE A 1054 -4.15 26.34 -45.93
CA ILE A 1054 -3.65 26.54 -47.29
C ILE A 1054 -3.68 25.18 -48.03
N PRO A 1055 -4.83 24.79 -48.61
CA PRO A 1055 -4.98 23.52 -49.29
C PRO A 1055 -3.94 23.31 -50.40
N GLY A 1056 -3.25 22.17 -50.38
CA GLY A 1056 -2.20 21.85 -51.36
C GLY A 1056 -0.83 22.49 -51.07
N PHE A 1057 -0.64 23.11 -49.91
CA PHE A 1057 0.67 23.51 -49.40
C PHE A 1057 1.60 22.30 -49.24
N LYS A 1058 2.88 22.50 -49.54
CA LYS A 1058 3.98 21.57 -49.28
C LYS A 1058 5.11 22.32 -48.59
N LEU A 1059 5.46 21.88 -47.39
CA LEU A 1059 6.62 22.40 -46.68
C LEU A 1059 7.92 22.03 -47.43
N LYS A 1060 8.83 22.99 -47.58
CA LYS A 1060 10.21 22.80 -48.05
C LYS A 1060 11.17 22.73 -46.85
N LYS A 1061 10.91 23.53 -45.81
CA LYS A 1061 11.68 23.58 -44.55
C LYS A 1061 10.86 24.30 -43.47
N ALA A 1062 11.03 23.92 -42.21
CA ALA A 1062 10.70 24.76 -41.07
C ALA A 1062 11.89 24.91 -40.11
N ASP A 1063 11.83 25.93 -39.26
CA ASP A 1063 12.71 26.09 -38.10
C ASP A 1063 11.87 26.54 -36.89
N ILE A 1064 12.11 25.94 -35.74
CA ILE A 1064 11.66 26.49 -34.47
C ILE A 1064 12.70 27.55 -34.05
N LEU A 1065 12.26 28.80 -33.94
CA LEU A 1065 13.07 29.94 -33.51
C LEU A 1065 12.99 30.16 -31.99
N SER A 1066 11.87 29.82 -31.38
CA SER A 1066 11.67 29.79 -29.93
C SER A 1066 10.67 28.70 -29.54
N ARG A 1067 10.98 27.92 -28.49
CA ARG A 1067 10.05 26.97 -27.86
C ARG A 1067 10.21 26.78 -26.35
N GLU A 1068 11.14 27.50 -25.73
CA GLU A 1068 11.51 27.27 -24.34
C GLU A 1068 10.37 27.60 -23.38
N LEU A 1069 10.44 27.05 -22.17
CA LEU A 1069 9.44 27.35 -21.14
C LEU A 1069 9.51 28.83 -20.76
N ASN A 1070 8.36 29.46 -20.50
CA ASN A 1070 8.25 30.90 -20.21
C ASN A 1070 8.64 31.82 -21.40
N GLN A 1071 8.74 31.30 -22.64
CA GLN A 1071 8.94 32.09 -23.87
C GLN A 1071 7.85 31.77 -24.90
N PRO A 1072 7.36 32.76 -25.68
CA PRO A 1072 6.44 32.50 -26.80
C PRO A 1072 7.02 31.48 -27.79
N ILE A 1073 6.12 30.73 -28.45
CA ILE A 1073 6.51 29.89 -29.58
C ILE A 1073 6.72 30.79 -30.79
N GLU A 1074 7.86 30.67 -31.45
CA GLU A 1074 8.11 31.29 -32.76
C GLU A 1074 8.68 30.24 -33.71
N CYS A 1075 8.12 30.13 -34.92
CA CYS A 1075 8.61 29.25 -35.98
C CYS A 1075 8.66 29.99 -37.32
N SER A 1076 9.68 29.72 -38.14
CA SER A 1076 9.71 30.10 -39.56
C SER A 1076 9.43 28.90 -40.46
N PHE A 1077 8.90 29.16 -41.65
CA PHE A 1077 8.65 28.14 -42.66
C PHE A 1077 8.94 28.66 -44.07
N ASP A 1078 9.36 27.74 -44.95
CA ASP A 1078 9.43 27.90 -46.40
C ASP A 1078 8.67 26.74 -47.06
N GLY A 1079 7.95 27.02 -48.13
CA GLY A 1079 7.12 26.03 -48.82
C GLY A 1079 6.61 26.48 -50.19
N GLU A 1080 5.73 25.69 -50.77
CA GLU A 1080 5.08 25.99 -52.04
C GLU A 1080 3.65 25.47 -52.13
N VAL A 1081 2.86 26.08 -53.02
CA VAL A 1081 1.58 25.54 -53.49
C VAL A 1081 1.68 25.38 -55.00
N GLN A 1082 1.39 24.19 -55.51
CA GLN A 1082 1.55 23.87 -56.94
C GLN A 1082 0.56 24.62 -57.83
N GLN A 1083 -0.67 24.86 -57.35
CA GLN A 1083 -1.67 25.68 -58.02
C GLN A 1083 -2.53 26.42 -56.98
N LEU A 1084 -2.23 27.70 -56.72
CA LEU A 1084 -2.96 28.54 -55.77
C LEU A 1084 -4.02 29.43 -56.45
N LEU A 1085 -3.89 29.64 -57.77
CA LEU A 1085 -4.85 30.40 -58.58
C LEU A 1085 -5.87 29.49 -59.27
N VAL A 1086 -7.14 29.89 -59.24
CA VAL A 1086 -8.25 29.22 -59.95
C VAL A 1086 -8.58 30.01 -61.23
N GLU A 1087 -8.40 29.40 -62.40
CA GLU A 1087 -8.73 30.02 -63.69
C GLU A 1087 -10.25 30.19 -63.87
N LYS A 1088 -10.66 31.33 -64.43
CA LYS A 1088 -12.06 31.68 -64.71
C LYS A 1088 -12.36 31.58 -66.21
N THR A 1089 -13.64 31.44 -66.55
CA THR A 1089 -14.13 31.29 -67.93
C THR A 1089 -13.89 32.49 -68.84
N ASP A 1090 -13.47 33.63 -68.30
CA ASP A 1090 -13.07 34.84 -69.04
C ASP A 1090 -11.54 35.00 -69.19
N GLY A 1091 -10.76 34.02 -68.73
CA GLY A 1091 -9.29 34.05 -68.73
C GLY A 1091 -8.67 34.89 -67.61
N SER A 1092 -9.47 35.39 -66.66
CA SER A 1092 -8.97 35.92 -65.38
C SER A 1092 -8.70 34.79 -64.39
N TYR A 1093 -8.04 35.10 -63.27
CA TYR A 1093 -7.67 34.12 -62.24
C TYR A 1093 -8.10 34.62 -60.87
N ALA A 1094 -8.74 33.76 -60.08
CA ALA A 1094 -9.08 34.04 -58.70
C ALA A 1094 -8.03 33.49 -57.73
N LEU A 1095 -7.74 34.27 -56.69
CA LEU A 1095 -7.09 33.80 -55.46
C LEU A 1095 -8.16 33.76 -54.34
N PRO A 1096 -8.52 32.57 -53.83
CA PRO A 1096 -9.47 32.43 -52.71
C PRO A 1096 -8.91 32.99 -51.41
N LEU A 1097 -9.73 33.73 -50.64
CA LEU A 1097 -9.27 34.43 -49.43
C LEU A 1097 -9.40 33.64 -48.12
N GLY A 1098 -9.87 32.39 -48.15
CA GLY A 1098 -9.89 31.48 -46.99
C GLY A 1098 -8.50 31.19 -46.40
N LEU A 1099 -7.42 31.49 -47.15
CA LEU A 1099 -6.05 31.43 -46.64
C LEU A 1099 -5.73 32.50 -45.58
N ILE A 1100 -6.54 33.56 -45.45
CA ILE A 1100 -6.36 34.61 -44.42
C ILE A 1100 -6.73 34.07 -43.03
N ALA A 1101 -7.90 33.44 -42.92
CA ALA A 1101 -8.51 32.99 -41.68
C ALA A 1101 -9.56 31.89 -41.95
N PRO A 1102 -9.82 30.98 -40.98
CA PRO A 1102 -10.87 29.97 -41.09
C PRO A 1102 -12.28 30.59 -40.99
N GLU A 1103 -13.30 29.81 -41.34
CA GLU A 1103 -14.70 30.15 -41.08
C GLU A 1103 -15.02 30.04 -39.58
N TYR A 1104 -15.45 31.12 -38.94
CA TYR A 1104 -15.72 31.13 -37.49
C TYR A 1104 -17.20 30.91 -37.14
N LEU A 1105 -18.15 31.19 -38.04
CA LEU A 1105 -19.57 30.94 -37.81
C LEU A 1105 -19.86 29.45 -37.49
N PRO A 1106 -19.39 28.45 -38.26
CA PRO A 1106 -19.66 27.04 -37.96
C PRO A 1106 -18.88 26.52 -36.74
N LEU A 1107 -17.83 27.22 -36.30
CA LEU A 1107 -17.03 26.84 -35.14
C LEU A 1107 -17.59 27.39 -33.83
N LEU A 1108 -18.03 28.65 -33.81
CA LEU A 1108 -18.41 29.38 -32.59
C LEU A 1108 -19.92 29.63 -32.44
N ALA A 1109 -20.69 29.71 -33.53
CA ALA A 1109 -22.12 30.03 -33.49
C ALA A 1109 -22.96 29.17 -34.48
N PRO A 1110 -22.88 27.82 -34.38
CA PRO A 1110 -23.54 26.93 -35.32
C PRO A 1110 -25.08 27.01 -35.26
N THR A 1111 -25.67 27.10 -34.06
CA THR A 1111 -27.13 27.23 -33.87
C THR A 1111 -27.63 28.61 -34.32
N ALA A 1112 -28.89 28.71 -34.76
CA ALA A 1112 -29.49 29.99 -35.13
C ALA A 1112 -29.86 30.84 -33.90
N GLU A 1113 -30.45 30.19 -32.90
CA GLU A 1113 -30.92 30.76 -31.63
C GLU A 1113 -30.26 30.01 -30.46
N ARG A 1114 -30.41 30.52 -29.24
CA ARG A 1114 -29.90 29.92 -28.00
C ARG A 1114 -30.71 30.30 -26.77
N ASP A 1115 -30.89 29.36 -25.85
CA ASP A 1115 -31.43 29.55 -24.51
C ASP A 1115 -30.32 29.80 -23.46
N PHE A 1116 -29.09 29.35 -23.71
CA PHE A 1116 -27.94 29.60 -22.82
C PHE A 1116 -26.91 30.57 -23.43
N PRO A 1117 -26.14 31.31 -22.60
CA PRO A 1117 -25.01 32.10 -23.09
C PRO A 1117 -23.99 31.24 -23.85
N LEU A 1118 -23.21 31.87 -24.73
CA LEU A 1118 -22.10 31.21 -25.42
C LEU A 1118 -20.79 31.49 -24.68
N LEU A 1119 -20.08 30.47 -24.22
CA LEU A 1119 -18.69 30.57 -23.74
C LEU A 1119 -17.74 30.41 -24.94
N ILE A 1120 -17.02 31.46 -25.31
CA ILE A 1120 -16.16 31.46 -26.51
C ILE A 1120 -14.68 31.11 -26.25
N GLY A 1121 -14.32 30.86 -24.99
CA GLY A 1121 -12.96 30.50 -24.59
C GLY A 1121 -12.29 31.57 -23.71
N ILE A 1122 -10.96 31.55 -23.63
CA ILE A 1122 -10.17 32.64 -23.03
C ILE A 1122 -10.06 33.83 -24.00
N PRO A 1123 -10.07 35.10 -23.53
CA PRO A 1123 -9.89 36.24 -24.42
C PRO A 1123 -8.59 36.17 -25.24
N GLU A 1124 -8.69 36.27 -26.56
CA GLU A 1124 -7.57 36.02 -27.50
C GLU A 1124 -7.54 37.01 -28.69
N SER A 1125 -6.40 37.09 -29.37
CA SER A 1125 -6.20 37.90 -30.59
C SER A 1125 -5.49 37.11 -31.70
N ASN A 1126 -6.22 36.84 -32.79
CA ASN A 1126 -5.71 36.23 -34.02
C ASN A 1126 -5.31 37.32 -35.02
N GLN A 1127 -4.06 37.31 -35.47
CA GLN A 1127 -3.53 38.25 -36.45
C GLN A 1127 -2.95 37.51 -37.66
N THR A 1128 -3.12 38.06 -38.86
CA THR A 1128 -2.50 37.53 -40.08
C THR A 1128 -2.14 38.66 -41.03
N GLN A 1129 -0.85 38.74 -41.40
CA GLN A 1129 -0.31 39.68 -42.36
C GLN A 1129 0.22 38.93 -43.58
N ILE A 1130 -0.21 39.32 -44.78
CA ILE A 1130 0.19 38.65 -46.03
C ILE A 1130 0.69 39.70 -47.03
N LEU A 1131 1.96 39.60 -47.42
CA LEU A 1131 2.49 40.30 -48.57
C LEU A 1131 2.37 39.39 -49.80
N LEU A 1132 1.51 39.77 -50.74
CA LEU A 1132 1.24 39.04 -51.98
C LEU A 1132 1.93 39.73 -53.16
N GLN A 1133 2.77 39.00 -53.89
CA GLN A 1133 3.48 39.49 -55.09
C GLN A 1133 3.18 38.60 -56.32
N CYS A 1134 2.59 39.21 -57.34
CA CYS A 1134 2.03 38.52 -58.52
C CYS A 1134 2.89 38.76 -59.77
N HIS A 1135 3.79 37.82 -60.08
CA HIS A 1135 4.77 37.97 -61.14
C HIS A 1135 4.16 37.67 -62.52
N GLY A 1136 3.94 38.73 -63.31
CA GLY A 1136 3.42 38.65 -64.68
C GLY A 1136 1.89 38.56 -64.77
N ARG A 1137 1.18 39.05 -63.74
CA ARG A 1137 -0.28 39.31 -63.74
C ARG A 1137 -0.60 40.57 -62.95
N GLU A 1138 -1.62 41.31 -63.36
CA GLU A 1138 -2.10 42.50 -62.65
C GLU A 1138 -3.28 42.16 -61.73
N ILE A 1139 -3.32 42.73 -60.53
CA ILE A 1139 -4.44 42.61 -59.59
C ILE A 1139 -5.52 43.61 -60.02
N ILE A 1140 -6.57 43.13 -60.68
CA ILE A 1140 -7.62 43.96 -61.29
C ILE A 1140 -8.87 44.13 -60.42
N LYS A 1141 -9.00 43.33 -59.34
CA LYS A 1141 -10.09 43.48 -58.36
C LYS A 1141 -9.64 43.04 -56.99
N ILE A 1142 -9.86 43.91 -56.00
CA ILE A 1142 -9.75 43.61 -54.57
C ILE A 1142 -11.12 43.75 -53.88
N PRO A 1143 -11.38 43.03 -52.78
CA PRO A 1143 -12.45 43.37 -51.85
C PRO A 1143 -12.25 44.75 -51.23
N GLU A 1144 -13.36 45.37 -50.82
CA GLU A 1144 -13.34 46.50 -49.88
C GLU A 1144 -12.79 46.07 -48.51
N ASN A 1145 -12.34 47.01 -47.67
CA ASN A 1145 -11.99 46.69 -46.28
C ASN A 1145 -13.24 46.33 -45.44
N LEU A 1146 -13.05 45.63 -44.32
CA LEU A 1146 -14.10 45.33 -43.34
C LEU A 1146 -13.59 45.64 -41.94
N VAL A 1147 -14.34 46.46 -41.18
CA VAL A 1147 -14.08 46.74 -39.76
C VAL A 1147 -15.37 46.52 -38.99
N ILE A 1148 -15.29 45.77 -37.89
CA ILE A 1148 -16.40 45.55 -36.95
C ILE A 1148 -15.86 45.69 -35.53
N THR A 1149 -16.36 46.66 -34.77
CA THR A 1149 -16.04 46.86 -33.34
C THR A 1149 -17.34 46.93 -32.57
N ALA A 1150 -17.96 45.78 -32.33
CA ALA A 1150 -19.30 45.66 -31.73
C ALA A 1150 -19.54 44.24 -31.20
N TYR A 1151 -20.44 44.11 -30.22
CA TYR A 1151 -20.93 42.83 -29.68
C TYR A 1151 -19.81 41.84 -29.32
N ASP A 1152 -18.82 42.33 -28.58
CA ASP A 1152 -17.68 41.56 -28.06
C ASP A 1152 -16.84 40.85 -29.13
N ILE A 1153 -16.78 41.44 -30.34
CA ILE A 1153 -15.80 41.18 -31.39
C ILE A 1153 -15.14 42.50 -31.81
N ASN A 1154 -13.81 42.48 -31.95
CA ASN A 1154 -13.07 43.46 -32.74
C ASN A 1154 -12.45 42.75 -33.95
N LEU A 1155 -12.97 43.00 -35.15
CA LEU A 1155 -12.50 42.47 -36.43
C LEU A 1155 -12.01 43.62 -37.33
N THR A 1156 -10.91 43.40 -38.03
CA THR A 1156 -10.38 44.26 -39.08
C THR A 1156 -9.78 43.41 -40.19
N ILE A 1157 -10.17 43.68 -41.44
CA ILE A 1157 -9.63 43.07 -42.66
C ILE A 1157 -9.36 44.20 -43.66
N GLU A 1158 -8.10 44.45 -43.98
CA GLU A 1158 -7.66 45.55 -44.84
C GLU A 1158 -6.84 45.05 -46.04
N PHE A 1159 -7.06 45.67 -47.19
CA PHE A 1159 -6.44 45.35 -48.47
C PHE A 1159 -5.74 46.60 -49.04
N GLU A 1160 -4.42 46.69 -48.88
CA GLU A 1160 -3.63 47.84 -49.31
C GLU A 1160 -2.80 47.51 -50.57
N LEU A 1161 -3.27 47.96 -51.73
CA LEU A 1161 -2.60 47.74 -53.02
C LEU A 1161 -1.35 48.64 -53.13
N LYS A 1162 -0.15 48.05 -53.00
CA LYS A 1162 1.15 48.73 -53.10
C LYS A 1162 1.54 49.03 -54.54
N SER A 1163 1.20 48.14 -55.46
CA SER A 1163 1.37 48.29 -56.91
C SER A 1163 0.40 47.36 -57.66
N PRO A 1164 0.25 47.46 -59.00
CA PRO A 1164 -0.56 46.51 -59.77
C PRO A 1164 -0.16 45.04 -59.62
N HIS A 1165 1.03 44.76 -59.08
CA HIS A 1165 1.55 43.40 -58.85
C HIS A 1165 1.74 43.07 -57.36
N GLU A 1166 1.40 43.97 -56.44
CA GLU A 1166 1.72 43.81 -55.02
C GLU A 1166 0.59 44.31 -54.11
N LEU A 1167 0.12 43.42 -53.23
CA LEU A 1167 -0.97 43.67 -52.29
C LEU A 1167 -0.52 43.28 -50.88
N LEU A 1168 -0.71 44.19 -49.92
CA LEU A 1168 -0.60 43.89 -48.50
C LEU A 1168 -2.00 43.62 -47.95
N ILE A 1169 -2.15 42.50 -47.25
CA ILE A 1169 -3.38 42.12 -46.56
C ILE A 1169 -3.09 42.12 -45.06
N HIS A 1170 -3.91 42.83 -44.28
CA HIS A 1170 -3.91 42.79 -42.83
C HIS A 1170 -5.23 42.22 -42.32
N TYR A 1171 -5.13 41.31 -41.36
CA TYR A 1171 -6.25 40.68 -40.68
C TYR A 1171 -5.99 40.69 -39.16
N GLN A 1172 -6.98 41.13 -38.40
CA GLN A 1172 -7.01 40.98 -36.95
C GLN A 1172 -8.43 40.65 -36.49
N LEU A 1173 -8.59 39.58 -35.72
CA LEU A 1173 -9.81 39.21 -35.01
C LEU A 1173 -9.48 39.04 -33.53
N THR A 1174 -10.17 39.77 -32.66
CA THR A 1174 -9.93 39.76 -31.22
C THR A 1174 -11.24 39.55 -30.47
N PHE A 1175 -11.24 38.60 -29.54
CA PHE A 1175 -12.34 38.29 -28.63
C PHE A 1175 -12.00 38.85 -27.24
N PRO A 1176 -12.45 40.07 -26.87
CA PRO A 1176 -12.10 40.72 -25.60
C PRO A 1176 -12.76 40.13 -24.34
N LYS A 1177 -13.64 39.13 -24.46
CA LYS A 1177 -14.36 38.49 -23.34
C LYS A 1177 -14.44 36.98 -23.53
N ARG A 1178 -14.70 36.25 -22.43
CA ARG A 1178 -14.89 34.79 -22.44
C ARG A 1178 -16.31 34.32 -22.80
N GLN A 1179 -17.27 35.23 -22.90
CA GLN A 1179 -18.70 34.91 -22.94
C GLN A 1179 -19.48 35.96 -23.73
N VAL A 1180 -20.41 35.50 -24.57
CA VAL A 1180 -21.43 36.30 -25.24
C VAL A 1180 -22.76 36.05 -24.54
N ARG A 1181 -23.50 37.11 -24.20
CA ARG A 1181 -24.83 37.00 -23.56
C ARG A 1181 -25.87 36.62 -24.61
N ILE A 1182 -26.95 35.95 -24.20
CA ILE A 1182 -28.07 35.55 -25.08
C ILE A 1182 -28.56 36.74 -25.91
N ALA A 1183 -28.77 37.89 -25.27
CA ALA A 1183 -29.23 39.13 -25.91
C ALA A 1183 -28.24 39.77 -26.92
N ASP A 1184 -26.97 39.33 -26.96
CA ASP A 1184 -25.98 39.78 -27.96
C ASP A 1184 -25.73 38.72 -29.05
N TYR A 1185 -26.24 37.48 -28.89
CA TYR A 1185 -25.87 36.33 -29.72
C TYR A 1185 -26.24 36.49 -31.20
N GLU A 1186 -27.43 37.01 -31.52
CA GLU A 1186 -27.86 37.24 -32.90
C GLU A 1186 -26.89 38.20 -33.64
N ALA A 1187 -26.43 39.25 -32.95
CA ALA A 1187 -25.53 40.25 -33.49
C ALA A 1187 -24.09 39.72 -33.61
N PHE A 1188 -23.60 39.00 -32.60
CA PHE A 1188 -22.33 38.26 -32.64
C PHE A 1188 -22.29 37.28 -33.83
N ARG A 1189 -23.34 36.47 -33.97
CA ARG A 1189 -23.52 35.50 -35.06
C ARG A 1189 -23.61 36.18 -36.44
N SER A 1190 -24.28 37.32 -36.51
CA SER A 1190 -24.34 38.13 -37.73
C SER A 1190 -22.98 38.70 -38.13
N ASN A 1191 -22.17 39.14 -37.17
CA ASN A 1191 -20.80 39.59 -37.40
C ASN A 1191 -19.89 38.45 -37.91
N LEU A 1192 -20.01 37.24 -37.34
CA LEU A 1192 -19.32 36.05 -37.88
C LEU A 1192 -19.82 35.67 -39.29
N SER A 1193 -21.11 35.85 -39.58
CA SER A 1193 -21.62 35.66 -40.94
C SER A 1193 -21.06 36.69 -41.94
N LEU A 1194 -20.84 37.94 -41.52
CA LEU A 1194 -20.20 38.97 -42.35
C LEU A 1194 -18.70 38.65 -42.56
N HIS A 1195 -18.00 38.20 -41.52
CA HIS A 1195 -16.63 37.70 -41.61
C HIS A 1195 -16.50 36.57 -42.63
N ASP A 1196 -17.29 35.50 -42.48
CA ASP A 1196 -17.18 34.30 -43.32
C ASP A 1196 -17.58 34.59 -44.78
N LYS A 1197 -18.55 35.49 -45.00
CA LYS A 1197 -18.86 36.04 -46.35
C LYS A 1197 -17.70 36.85 -46.93
N LYS A 1198 -16.83 37.45 -46.11
CA LYS A 1198 -15.73 38.30 -46.55
C LYS A 1198 -14.50 37.47 -46.96
N ILE A 1199 -14.11 36.47 -46.17
CA ILE A 1199 -13.02 35.54 -46.54
C ILE A 1199 -13.39 34.60 -47.69
N LYS A 1200 -14.68 34.48 -48.03
CA LYS A 1200 -15.18 33.81 -49.25
C LYS A 1200 -15.15 34.69 -50.51
N GLN A 1201 -14.72 35.95 -50.43
CA GLN A 1201 -14.52 36.78 -51.62
C GLN A 1201 -13.21 36.39 -52.33
N GLU A 1202 -13.13 36.72 -53.62
CA GLU A 1202 -11.99 36.40 -54.48
C GLU A 1202 -11.25 37.68 -54.88
N LEU A 1203 -9.92 37.66 -54.77
CA LEU A 1203 -9.04 38.59 -55.49
C LEU A 1203 -8.99 38.15 -56.96
N ILE A 1204 -9.15 39.07 -57.92
CA ILE A 1204 -9.06 38.72 -59.36
C ILE A 1204 -7.80 39.32 -59.97
N LEU A 1205 -7.07 38.46 -60.68
CA LEU A 1205 -5.83 38.76 -61.39
C LEU A 1205 -6.03 38.56 -62.90
N LYS A 1206 -5.23 39.26 -63.71
CA LYS A 1206 -5.18 39.12 -65.16
C LYS A 1206 -3.74 38.96 -65.64
#